data_AF-A0A061DEG6-F1
#
_entry.id   AF-A0A061DEG6-F1
#
_cell.length_a   1.000
_cell.length_b   1.000
_cell.length_c   1.000
_cell.angle_alpha   90.00
_cell.angle_beta   90.00
_cell.angle_gamma   90.00
#
_symmetry.space_group_name_H-M   'P 1'
#
loop_
_entity.id
_entity.type
_entity.pdbx_description
1 polymer ?
#
loop_
_entity_poly.entity_id
_entity_poly.type
_entity_poly.pdbx_seq_one_letter_code
_entity_poly.pdbx_strand_id
1 'polypeptide(L)'
;MDVSRVRGLVLMLCATWLQYVRCIDLMRCDFGDPDDLLINNALVMCHMDIDDFSSAVVTCPRRLNNIEYTLHPQPYTYEYSHLKTYVSDEGTFRSVALSEVFLTESPVTLASMGSDELHTALIIDIPNDQLFAMTERRWIFICGPRDLTLSDTLQRHLDRLNGTIEIHDIPWNPPTSLSDEISKMGHALGVFILYGERTYSRLQGCGSRPSPLFAPDNQVTVDPVTGVTSCVVDPVSDVPIGFLCDGLVEPYDCMRSLIDHNGEVVAAPEPHPYRNFHLHRPWVVGKYFDKFVLPQFGGECRCIDPGTGQVKAKIEVRGRTEYVCDIASKIFRHRVQPIRGPWCSVVLHPGSTLTIRFPIESPGATSEDEFDMDIDEASTSGPPSEDPPRYLFKTEFLPNNLTTLRQLSTAYDTYIYEEVGYQMALAGDALELDTSQMSHGEVKLKYHSSKPLALKAGTNSFLYHWTLNAINNYIFERIGAAVNVSFALTHYYDIVGCEQGPQTVFDPELSKDYCAVKPMGNGIGPIYECAYQIKCDGWQVGIHCRPGEELLPDNCESTGYDLSSNKVMMLPESVCNATTYRIPGLHVFDIGLNGDIPFSYACACVDQRGYETSRLILKYMTNEVHAYKVRHAYQRRTSLPHVLMPWREVGLAMEGATTPEYLMMSYVPQRTIKMEVGRTLKLQCENDFDTFHTINQPLNIDANTGRNKLKWFPDNPQIFFYAFSHTPDGPKLMPEKYEHSIAMTEGALEITYSEQWGIPGYLQLAISSHRGAILISKNPRNAKAVSMAFVCGKRPEPSDLSIISDGITNSSASEQPNFQIMRLGERYTWHVVEVAVETTDPYVQGCGVTSSSDELFKPETPKLNDANGRRKFGCKIDLQVAHKTAFYCPAPYALDPPNCFDQVYVDGEVKNVSNVSNSLVKASSNHFVILRFDSELIGPGETLRQTPPLECHCVTTKGVVLSTIQIENYYAKK
;
A
#
# COMPACT_ATOMS: atom_id res chain seq x y z
N MET A 1 16.30 23.60 -30.50
CA MET A 1 16.18 24.12 -29.13
C MET A 1 16.87 23.12 -28.22
N ASP A 2 17.81 23.59 -27.42
CA ASP A 2 18.80 22.76 -26.73
C ASP A 2 18.14 22.03 -25.55
N VAL A 3 18.14 20.68 -25.59
CA VAL A 3 17.47 19.82 -24.59
C VAL A 3 18.01 20.10 -23.17
N SER A 4 19.27 20.52 -23.07
CA SER A 4 19.91 20.97 -21.83
C SER A 4 19.23 22.20 -21.21
N ARG A 5 18.85 23.20 -22.02
CA ARG A 5 18.17 24.40 -21.52
C ARG A 5 16.74 24.13 -21.07
N VAL A 6 16.03 23.26 -21.78
CA VAL A 6 14.65 22.88 -21.39
C VAL A 6 14.69 22.09 -20.08
N ARG A 7 15.64 21.16 -19.92
CA ARG A 7 15.81 20.39 -18.68
C ARG A 7 16.21 21.27 -17.49
N GLY A 8 17.09 22.26 -17.70
CA GLY A 8 17.44 23.25 -16.69
C GLY A 8 16.26 24.14 -16.27
N LEU A 9 15.41 24.54 -17.23
CA LEU A 9 14.22 25.34 -16.96
C LEU A 9 13.13 24.56 -16.23
N VAL A 10 12.93 23.29 -16.58
CA VAL A 10 12.02 22.37 -15.88
C VAL A 10 12.51 22.10 -14.46
N LEU A 11 13.81 21.86 -14.25
CA LEU A 11 14.38 21.68 -12.91
C LEU A 11 14.27 22.95 -12.06
N MET A 12 14.49 24.13 -12.65
CA MET A 12 14.28 25.39 -11.94
C MET A 12 12.82 25.62 -11.58
N LEU A 13 11.89 25.36 -12.51
CA LEU A 13 10.45 25.46 -12.25
C LEU A 13 9.99 24.45 -11.20
N CYS A 14 10.48 23.21 -11.24
CA CYS A 14 10.21 22.22 -10.19
C CYS A 14 10.79 22.65 -8.84
N ALA A 15 12.00 23.21 -8.80
CA ALA A 15 12.60 23.70 -7.56
C ALA A 15 11.85 24.92 -6.99
N THR A 16 11.42 25.86 -7.86
CA THR A 16 10.60 27.00 -7.42
C THR A 16 9.20 26.55 -7.00
N TRP A 17 8.59 25.60 -7.72
CA TRP A 17 7.30 25.03 -7.36
C TRP A 17 7.37 24.23 -6.06
N LEU A 18 8.44 23.44 -5.84
CA LEU A 18 8.69 22.75 -4.57
C LEU A 18 8.90 23.74 -3.42
N GLN A 19 9.54 24.89 -3.65
CA GLN A 19 9.62 25.95 -2.65
C GLN A 19 8.29 26.70 -2.45
N TYR A 20 7.42 26.77 -3.47
CA TYR A 20 6.10 27.39 -3.36
C TYR A 20 5.06 26.46 -2.71
N VAL A 21 5.22 25.14 -2.89
CA VAL A 21 4.40 24.08 -2.29
C VAL A 21 4.86 23.74 -0.87
N ARG A 22 6.15 23.97 -0.53
CA ARG A 22 6.57 24.21 0.85
C ARG A 22 6.00 25.57 1.29
N CYS A 23 4.68 25.63 1.48
CA CYS A 23 4.14 26.60 2.42
C CYS A 23 4.92 26.38 3.72
N ILE A 24 5.72 27.36 4.10
CA ILE A 24 6.13 27.46 5.49
C ILE A 24 4.81 27.75 6.18
N ASP A 25 4.12 26.69 6.61
CA ASP A 25 2.88 26.80 7.34
C ASP A 25 3.22 27.45 8.67
N LEU A 26 3.22 28.78 8.66
CA LEU A 26 3.33 29.58 9.86
C LEU A 26 2.00 29.43 10.58
N MET A 27 1.99 28.62 11.63
CA MET A 27 0.79 28.49 12.43
C MET A 27 0.50 29.82 13.12
N ARG A 28 -0.62 30.46 12.79
CA ARG A 28 -1.05 31.71 13.41
C ARG A 28 -2.14 31.42 14.42
N CYS A 29 -1.84 31.63 15.70
CA CYS A 29 -2.82 31.63 16.77
C CYS A 29 -3.08 33.07 17.19
N ASP A 30 -4.16 33.65 16.71
CA ASP A 30 -4.53 35.02 17.02
C ASP A 30 -5.70 35.05 18.01
N PHE A 31 -5.43 35.40 19.27
CA PHE A 31 -6.49 35.55 20.28
C PHE A 31 -7.21 36.91 20.17
N GLY A 32 -6.74 37.82 19.30
CA GLY A 32 -7.34 39.13 19.06
C GLY A 32 -8.19 39.23 17.80
N ASP A 33 -8.08 38.31 16.84
CA ASP A 33 -8.75 38.38 15.54
C ASP A 33 -9.45 37.03 15.18
N PRO A 34 -10.78 37.02 14.90
CA PRO A 34 -11.71 38.15 14.93
C PRO A 34 -11.87 38.76 16.32
N ASP A 35 -12.12 40.07 16.34
CA ASP A 35 -12.23 40.94 17.55
C ASP A 35 -13.16 40.37 18.65
N ASP A 36 -14.05 39.44 18.31
CA ASP A 36 -15.05 38.86 19.20
C ASP A 36 -14.68 37.46 19.76
N LEU A 37 -13.55 36.85 19.38
CA LEU A 37 -13.20 35.46 19.74
C LEU A 37 -13.16 35.23 21.26
N LEU A 38 -12.41 36.05 22.00
CA LEU A 38 -12.36 36.00 23.46
C LEU A 38 -13.55 36.70 24.13
N ILE A 39 -14.35 37.47 23.40
CA ILE A 39 -15.55 38.12 23.95
C ILE A 39 -16.69 37.11 24.07
N ASN A 40 -16.88 36.30 23.03
CA ASN A 40 -17.99 35.35 22.93
C ASN A 40 -17.71 34.02 23.64
N ASN A 41 -16.44 33.73 23.96
CA ASN A 41 -16.01 32.45 24.50
C ASN A 41 -15.35 32.58 25.87
N ALA A 42 -15.54 31.57 26.72
CA ALA A 42 -14.85 31.45 27.99
C ALA A 42 -13.37 31.10 27.79
N LEU A 43 -13.09 30.24 26.81
CA LEU A 43 -11.76 29.78 26.47
C LEU A 43 -11.61 29.71 24.94
N VAL A 44 -10.49 30.17 24.42
CA VAL A 44 -10.03 29.90 23.06
C VAL A 44 -8.70 29.18 23.14
N MET A 45 -8.54 28.08 22.42
CA MET A 45 -7.37 27.23 22.47
C MET A 45 -6.76 27.03 21.09
N CYS A 46 -5.44 27.12 21.02
CA CYS A 46 -4.64 26.74 19.86
C CYS A 46 -3.59 25.73 20.30
N HIS A 47 -3.17 24.87 19.39
CA HIS A 47 -2.09 23.95 19.67
C HIS A 47 -1.27 23.64 18.43
N MET A 48 0.02 23.43 18.65
CA MET A 48 1.01 23.24 17.60
C MET A 48 1.82 21.99 17.94
N ASP A 49 2.07 21.15 16.95
CA ASP A 49 3.13 20.15 17.02
C ASP A 49 4.39 20.69 16.34
N ILE A 50 5.51 20.65 17.04
CA ILE A 50 6.81 21.07 16.49
C ILE A 50 7.31 20.08 15.44
N ASP A 51 6.86 18.83 15.47
CA ASP A 51 7.21 17.84 14.46
C ASP A 51 6.55 18.16 13.09
N ASP A 52 5.39 18.85 13.10
CA ASP A 52 4.65 19.25 11.88
C ASP A 52 4.95 20.69 11.43
N PHE A 53 5.15 21.62 12.37
CA PHE A 53 5.34 23.04 12.10
C PHE A 53 6.67 23.55 12.64
N SER A 54 7.44 24.24 11.81
CA SER A 54 8.73 24.83 12.23
C SER A 54 8.58 26.21 12.88
N SER A 55 7.41 26.84 12.82
CA SER A 55 7.22 28.19 13.32
C SER A 55 5.78 28.50 13.68
N ALA A 56 5.57 29.30 14.72
CA ALA A 56 4.25 29.82 15.08
C ALA A 56 4.30 31.28 15.54
N VAL A 57 3.19 31.97 15.36
CA VAL A 57 2.95 33.30 15.91
C VAL A 57 1.71 33.25 16.78
N VAL A 58 1.88 33.55 18.06
CA VAL A 58 0.81 33.61 19.05
C VAL A 58 0.57 35.08 19.42
N THR A 59 -0.58 35.62 19.05
CA THR A 59 -0.96 37.02 19.30
C THR A 59 -1.92 37.09 20.48
N CYS A 60 -1.57 37.87 21.50
CA CYS A 60 -2.41 38.18 22.65
C CYS A 60 -2.78 39.67 22.64
N PRO A 61 -4.08 40.04 22.61
CA PRO A 61 -4.49 41.44 22.66
C PRO A 61 -4.01 42.11 23.96
N ARG A 62 -3.62 43.38 23.89
CA ARG A 62 -3.23 44.14 25.09
C ARG A 62 -4.43 44.62 25.89
N ARG A 63 -5.58 44.82 25.24
CA ARG A 63 -6.82 45.29 25.88
C ARG A 63 -8.01 44.53 25.33
N LEU A 64 -8.81 43.95 26.23
CA LEU A 64 -10.10 43.37 25.93
C LEU A 64 -11.13 43.96 26.90
N ASN A 65 -12.17 44.64 26.40
CA ASN A 65 -13.20 45.29 27.23
C ASN A 65 -12.62 46.19 28.36
N ASN A 66 -11.61 47.01 28.04
CA ASN A 66 -10.85 47.87 28.97
C ASN A 66 -10.01 47.15 30.04
N ILE A 67 -9.88 45.83 29.99
CA ILE A 67 -9.00 45.05 30.87
C ILE A 67 -7.68 44.81 30.15
N GLU A 68 -6.56 44.98 30.85
CA GLU A 68 -5.23 44.73 30.31
C GLU A 68 -4.95 43.22 30.26
N TYR A 69 -4.64 42.71 29.07
CA TYR A 69 -4.30 41.31 28.83
C TYR A 69 -2.80 41.17 28.55
N THR A 70 -2.23 40.05 28.95
CA THR A 70 -0.83 39.71 28.74
C THR A 70 -0.63 38.21 28.60
N LEU A 71 0.55 37.81 28.12
CA LEU A 71 0.94 36.41 28.02
C LEU A 71 1.53 35.92 29.35
N HIS A 72 1.02 34.79 29.83
CA HIS A 72 1.45 34.13 31.05
C HIS A 72 2.20 32.83 30.72
N PRO A 73 3.26 32.48 31.47
CA PRO A 73 3.79 33.19 32.65
C PRO A 73 4.41 34.55 32.29
N GLN A 74 4.19 35.57 33.12
CA GLN A 74 4.65 36.92 32.81
C GLN A 74 6.18 36.99 32.70
N PRO A 75 6.71 37.56 31.60
CA PRO A 75 8.13 37.82 31.51
C PRO A 75 8.52 38.95 32.47
N TYR A 76 9.57 38.75 33.27
CA TYR A 76 10.10 39.78 34.18
C TYR A 76 10.76 40.95 33.42
N THR A 77 11.20 40.70 32.18
CA THR A 77 11.84 41.63 31.25
C THR A 77 11.57 41.17 29.82
N TYR A 78 11.50 42.09 28.85
CA TYR A 78 11.39 41.75 27.41
C TYR A 78 12.68 41.12 26.81
N GLU A 79 13.69 40.85 27.63
CA GLU A 79 14.91 40.17 27.20
C GLU A 79 14.73 38.64 27.10
N TYR A 80 15.27 38.09 26.02
CA TYR A 80 15.15 36.71 25.56
C TYR A 80 15.43 35.64 26.64
N SER A 81 16.44 35.84 27.48
CA SER A 81 16.90 34.87 28.49
C SER A 81 15.90 34.62 29.63
N HIS A 82 14.78 35.34 29.66
CA HIS A 82 13.81 35.31 30.75
C HIS A 82 12.41 34.89 30.33
N LEU A 83 12.20 34.48 29.07
CA LEU A 83 10.94 33.89 28.64
C LEU A 83 10.69 32.59 29.41
N LYS A 84 9.49 32.48 29.99
CA LYS A 84 9.04 31.31 30.72
C LYS A 84 7.83 30.70 30.03
N THR A 85 7.63 29.42 30.26
CA THR A 85 6.41 28.70 29.87
C THR A 85 5.87 27.95 31.07
N TYR A 86 4.58 27.61 31.06
CA TYR A 86 4.04 26.66 32.01
C TYR A 86 4.28 25.25 31.49
N VAL A 87 4.76 24.38 32.37
CA VAL A 87 4.75 22.94 32.14
C VAL A 87 3.89 22.28 33.19
N SER A 88 3.17 21.24 32.79
CA SER A 88 2.27 20.53 33.67
C SER A 88 3.01 19.54 34.58
N ASP A 89 2.59 19.51 35.83
CA ASP A 89 3.01 18.59 36.88
C ASP A 89 1.76 18.07 37.59
N GLU A 90 1.20 16.97 37.08
CA GLU A 90 0.04 16.26 37.67
C GLU A 90 -1.18 17.17 37.91
N GLY A 91 -1.52 18.00 36.92
CA GLY A 91 -2.63 18.95 37.02
C GLY A 91 -2.28 20.29 37.69
N THR A 92 -1.01 20.51 38.05
CA THR A 92 -0.51 21.80 38.50
C THR A 92 0.50 22.38 37.51
N PHE A 93 0.54 23.70 37.36
CA PHE A 93 1.42 24.38 36.43
C PHE A 93 2.63 24.95 37.15
N ARG A 94 3.82 24.52 36.73
CA ARG A 94 5.08 25.11 37.17
C ARG A 94 5.64 26.02 36.06
N SER A 95 6.06 27.22 36.43
CA SER A 95 6.70 28.14 35.50
C SER A 95 8.19 27.80 35.38
N VAL A 96 8.63 27.48 34.16
CA VAL A 96 10.03 27.11 33.84
C VAL A 96 10.58 28.02 32.76
N ALA A 97 11.89 28.27 32.80
CA ALA A 97 12.55 29.05 31.75
C ALA A 97 12.63 28.25 30.45
N LEU A 98 12.44 28.90 29.30
CA LEU A 98 12.54 28.22 28.00
C LEU A 98 13.91 27.59 27.76
N SER A 99 14.97 28.14 28.36
CA SER A 99 16.33 27.57 28.31
C SER A 99 16.51 26.27 29.11
N GLU A 100 15.63 25.96 30.06
CA GLU A 100 15.62 24.68 30.77
C GLU A 100 14.82 23.62 30.00
N VAL A 101 13.92 24.09 29.16
CA VAL A 101 13.02 23.30 28.33
C VAL A 101 13.70 22.88 27.03
N PHE A 102 14.35 23.83 26.35
CA PHE A 102 15.17 23.60 25.17
C PHE A 102 16.64 23.53 25.54
N LEU A 103 17.21 22.34 25.42
CA LEU A 103 18.64 22.12 25.54
C LEU A 103 19.30 22.31 24.19
N THR A 104 20.33 23.14 24.14
CA THR A 104 21.13 23.40 22.96
C THR A 104 22.62 23.31 23.31
N GLU A 105 23.49 23.06 22.33
CA GLU A 105 24.94 23.12 22.54
C GLU A 105 25.44 24.56 22.69
N SER A 106 24.82 25.47 21.96
CA SER A 106 25.09 26.91 22.00
C SER A 106 23.78 27.66 22.20
N PRO A 107 23.77 28.85 22.83
CA PRO A 107 22.56 29.65 22.95
C PRO A 107 21.97 29.95 21.57
N VAL A 108 20.72 29.55 21.35
CA VAL A 108 19.94 29.78 20.12
C VAL A 108 18.69 30.55 20.52
N THR A 109 18.25 31.48 19.68
CA THR A 109 16.97 32.17 19.84
C THR A 109 15.84 31.35 19.21
N LEU A 110 15.09 30.59 20.01
CA LEU A 110 13.99 29.73 19.54
C LEU A 110 12.61 30.38 19.65
N ALA A 111 12.51 31.42 20.49
CA ALA A 111 11.30 32.19 20.67
C ALA A 111 11.67 33.66 20.87
N SER A 112 10.85 34.56 20.37
CA SER A 112 10.99 35.98 20.61
C SER A 112 9.64 36.60 20.91
N MET A 113 9.63 37.67 21.69
CA MET A 113 8.42 38.40 22.01
C MET A 113 8.47 39.76 21.35
N GLY A 114 7.55 40.00 20.42
CA GLY A 114 7.25 41.30 19.86
C GLY A 114 6.08 41.92 20.61
N SER A 115 6.04 43.25 20.70
CA SER A 115 4.86 43.92 21.24
C SER A 115 4.66 45.26 20.56
N ASP A 116 3.44 45.52 20.10
CA ASP A 116 3.02 46.77 19.49
C ASP A 116 1.94 47.46 20.36
N GLU A 117 1.32 48.54 19.88
CA GLU A 117 0.31 49.26 20.68
C GLU A 117 -0.94 48.44 20.98
N LEU A 118 -1.25 47.44 20.17
CA LEU A 118 -2.52 46.69 20.19
C LEU A 118 -2.36 45.27 20.74
N HIS A 119 -1.21 44.63 20.52
CA HIS A 119 -1.00 43.21 20.79
C HIS A 119 0.41 42.91 21.33
N THR A 120 0.53 41.73 21.95
CA THR A 120 1.79 41.07 22.27
C THR A 120 1.88 39.80 21.44
N ALA A 121 2.94 39.65 20.65
CA ALA A 121 3.16 38.49 19.79
C ALA A 121 4.32 37.66 20.33
N LEU A 122 4.08 36.37 20.59
CA LEU A 122 5.12 35.37 20.78
C LEU A 122 5.40 34.72 19.43
N ILE A 123 6.60 34.91 18.92
CA ILE A 123 7.08 34.30 17.68
C ILE A 123 7.96 33.13 18.08
N ILE A 124 7.53 31.91 17.79
CA ILE A 124 8.31 30.69 17.94
C ILE A 124 8.89 30.38 16.56
N ASP A 125 10.21 30.33 16.46
CA ASP A 125 10.91 30.01 15.22
C ASP A 125 11.94 28.92 15.52
N ILE A 126 11.67 27.73 15.01
CA ILE A 126 12.43 26.53 15.31
C ILE A 126 13.28 26.20 14.07
N PRO A 127 14.57 26.55 14.10
CA PRO A 127 15.44 26.37 12.96
C PRO A 127 15.63 24.89 12.63
N ASN A 128 15.26 24.52 11.40
CA ASN A 128 15.44 23.16 10.87
C ASN A 128 16.92 22.74 10.78
N ASP A 129 17.84 23.70 10.75
CA ASP A 129 19.28 23.51 10.59
C ASP A 129 20.05 23.44 11.92
N GLN A 130 19.36 23.50 13.07
CA GLN A 130 20.01 23.44 14.38
C GLN A 130 19.60 22.21 15.17
N LEU A 131 20.48 21.77 16.08
CA LEU A 131 20.27 20.62 16.93
C LEU A 131 19.93 21.08 18.35
N PHE A 132 18.78 20.66 18.83
CA PHE A 132 18.31 20.89 20.18
C PHE A 132 17.52 19.68 20.67
N ALA A 133 17.37 19.57 21.98
CA ALA A 133 16.58 18.54 22.63
C ALA A 133 15.60 19.19 23.62
N MET A 134 14.42 18.62 23.75
CA MET A 134 13.37 19.08 24.63
C MET A 134 13.33 18.21 25.89
N THR A 135 13.21 18.83 27.05
CA THR A 135 13.11 18.12 28.34
C THR A 135 11.68 17.83 28.75
N GLU A 136 10.73 18.57 28.19
CA GLU A 136 9.31 18.51 28.51
C GLU A 136 8.51 18.36 27.22
N ARG A 137 7.45 17.55 27.22
CA ARG A 137 6.65 17.24 26.02
C ARG A 137 5.57 18.27 25.71
N ARG A 138 5.11 19.03 26.71
CA ARG A 138 3.95 19.90 26.58
C ARG A 138 4.16 21.21 27.31
N TRP A 139 4.02 22.31 26.59
CA TRP A 139 4.24 23.65 27.12
C TRP A 139 3.04 24.53 26.86
N ILE A 140 2.74 25.38 27.83
CA ILE A 140 1.48 26.11 27.86
C ILE A 140 1.77 27.60 28.05
N PHE A 141 1.21 28.39 27.15
CA PHE A 141 1.16 29.84 27.25
C PHE A 141 -0.30 30.27 27.36
N ILE A 142 -0.58 31.22 28.26
CA ILE A 142 -1.95 31.66 28.51
C ILE A 142 -2.04 33.16 28.24
N CYS A 143 -2.85 33.57 27.27
CA CYS A 143 -3.27 34.96 27.10
C CYS A 143 -4.44 35.23 28.03
N GLY A 144 -4.27 36.11 29.01
CA GLY A 144 -5.31 36.42 30.00
C GLY A 144 -5.06 37.75 30.71
N PRO A 145 -5.93 38.14 31.66
CA PRO A 145 -5.78 39.36 32.44
C PRO A 145 -4.41 39.48 33.10
N ARG A 146 -3.87 40.69 33.23
CA ARG A 146 -2.55 40.91 33.84
C ARG A 146 -2.45 40.44 35.30
N ASP A 147 -3.56 40.37 36.02
CA ASP A 147 -3.64 39.87 37.39
C ASP A 147 -4.18 38.43 37.48
N LEU A 148 -4.10 37.66 36.38
CA LEU A 148 -4.53 36.26 36.33
C LEU A 148 -3.90 35.43 37.46
N THR A 149 -4.75 34.80 38.26
CA THR A 149 -4.37 33.82 39.29
C THR A 149 -5.01 32.48 38.95
N LEU A 150 -4.19 31.45 38.75
CA LEU A 150 -4.68 30.12 38.38
C LEU A 150 -5.04 29.32 39.63
N SER A 151 -6.32 29.06 39.87
CA SER A 151 -6.76 28.15 40.94
C SER A 151 -6.30 26.72 40.67
N ASP A 152 -6.10 25.89 41.70
CA ASP A 152 -5.73 24.47 41.51
C ASP A 152 -6.74 23.71 40.65
N THR A 153 -8.01 24.09 40.75
CA THR A 153 -9.10 23.50 39.95
C THR A 153 -8.99 23.93 38.50
N LEU A 154 -8.72 25.22 38.23
CA LEU A 154 -8.52 25.72 36.86
C LEU A 154 -7.28 25.11 36.22
N GLN A 155 -6.17 25.00 36.94
CA GLN A 155 -4.96 24.34 36.45
C GLN A 155 -5.25 22.89 36.06
N ARG A 156 -5.96 22.14 36.91
CA ARG A 156 -6.38 20.76 36.62
C ARG A 156 -7.29 20.66 35.40
N HIS A 157 -8.19 21.62 35.19
CA HIS A 157 -9.02 21.63 33.98
C HIS A 157 -8.23 21.99 32.73
N LEU A 158 -7.37 23.01 32.78
CA LEU A 158 -6.51 23.42 31.65
C LEU A 158 -5.50 22.33 31.29
N ASP A 159 -4.98 21.60 32.27
CA ASP A 159 -4.11 20.46 32.04
C ASP A 159 -4.83 19.33 31.29
N ARG A 160 -6.12 19.12 31.55
CA ARG A 160 -6.91 18.09 30.86
C ARG A 160 -7.37 18.48 29.46
N LEU A 161 -7.05 19.69 29.00
CA LEU A 161 -7.43 20.14 27.66
C LEU A 161 -6.58 19.47 26.59
N ASN A 162 -7.26 18.80 25.67
CA ASN A 162 -6.65 18.20 24.48
C ASN A 162 -7.28 18.84 23.24
N GLY A 163 -6.49 19.05 22.17
CA GLY A 163 -6.91 19.75 20.96
C GLY A 163 -6.54 19.01 19.68
N THR A 164 -7.28 19.31 18.61
CA THR A 164 -7.09 18.88 17.20
C THR A 164 -6.69 20.10 16.38
N ILE A 165 -5.73 20.05 15.42
CA ILE A 165 -4.89 21.15 14.81
C ILE A 165 -5.55 22.53 14.60
N GLU A 166 -6.87 22.58 14.57
CA GLU A 166 -7.72 23.76 14.52
C GLU A 166 -7.86 24.53 15.86
N ILE A 167 -8.22 25.81 15.76
CA ILE A 167 -8.57 26.65 16.91
C ILE A 167 -9.87 26.10 17.52
N HIS A 168 -9.86 25.83 18.82
CA HIS A 168 -11.03 25.32 19.55
C HIS A 168 -11.54 26.36 20.55
N ASP A 169 -12.82 26.68 20.50
CA ASP A 169 -13.45 27.62 21.41
C ASP A 169 -14.48 26.94 22.31
N ILE A 170 -14.47 27.34 23.59
CA ILE A 170 -15.46 26.92 24.58
C ILE A 170 -16.35 28.14 24.87
N PRO A 171 -17.60 28.15 24.41
CA PRO A 171 -18.50 29.27 24.64
C PRO A 171 -18.87 29.39 26.12
N TRP A 172 -19.30 30.59 26.53
CA TRP A 172 -19.85 30.79 27.87
C TRP A 172 -21.12 29.97 28.12
N ASN A 173 -21.89 29.69 27.06
CA ASN A 173 -23.15 28.97 27.12
C ASN A 173 -23.19 27.83 26.09
N PRO A 174 -23.61 26.61 26.47
CA PRO A 174 -24.02 26.19 27.82
C PRO A 174 -22.82 26.12 28.80
N PRO A 175 -23.04 26.37 30.11
CA PRO A 175 -21.97 26.27 31.11
C PRO A 175 -21.43 24.84 31.18
N THR A 176 -20.11 24.76 31.17
CA THR A 176 -19.32 23.54 31.38
C THR A 176 -18.56 23.70 32.69
N SER A 177 -18.09 22.61 33.30
CA SER A 177 -17.28 22.70 34.53
C SER A 177 -16.08 23.65 34.41
N LEU A 178 -15.45 23.70 33.22
CA LEU A 178 -14.34 24.61 32.93
C LEU A 178 -14.82 26.04 32.71
N SER A 179 -15.88 26.28 31.93
CA SER A 179 -16.38 27.65 31.74
C SER A 179 -16.99 28.25 33.02
N ASP A 180 -17.54 27.44 33.91
CA ASP A 180 -17.96 27.84 35.26
C ASP A 180 -16.76 28.27 36.11
N GLU A 181 -15.66 27.51 36.10
CA GLU A 181 -14.45 27.89 36.84
C GLU A 181 -13.81 29.17 36.26
N ILE A 182 -13.78 29.31 34.93
CA ILE A 182 -13.32 30.53 34.26
C ILE A 182 -14.23 31.72 34.61
N SER A 183 -15.55 31.52 34.68
CA SER A 183 -16.51 32.57 35.01
C SER A 183 -16.29 33.18 36.40
N LYS A 184 -15.71 32.42 37.34
CA LYS A 184 -15.35 32.94 38.68
C LYS A 184 -14.28 34.01 38.61
N MET A 185 -13.43 33.98 37.59
CA MET A 185 -12.46 35.05 37.30
C MET A 185 -13.09 36.21 36.52
N GLY A 186 -14.24 35.99 35.89
CA GLY A 186 -15.00 37.01 35.13
C GLY A 186 -14.42 37.37 33.77
N HIS A 187 -13.37 36.67 33.31
CA HIS A 187 -12.59 37.02 32.12
C HIS A 187 -12.26 35.77 31.30
N ALA A 188 -12.25 35.92 29.97
CA ALA A 188 -11.92 34.84 29.05
C ALA A 188 -10.41 34.55 29.03
N LEU A 189 -10.04 33.35 28.57
CA LEU A 189 -8.65 32.93 28.40
C LEU A 189 -8.36 32.49 26.97
N GLY A 190 -7.21 32.89 26.45
CA GLY A 190 -6.57 32.27 25.29
C GLY A 190 -5.49 31.29 25.76
N VAL A 191 -5.46 30.06 25.27
CA VAL A 191 -4.45 29.05 25.66
C VAL A 191 -3.76 28.51 24.43
N PHE A 192 -2.44 28.65 24.38
CA PHE A 192 -1.59 28.09 23.34
C PHE A 192 -0.78 26.93 23.92
N ILE A 193 -0.92 25.75 23.33
CA ILE A 193 -0.23 24.53 23.75
C ILE A 193 0.77 24.11 22.67
N LEU A 194 2.02 23.93 23.05
CA LEU A 194 3.06 23.43 22.15
C LEU A 194 3.42 21.99 22.55
N TYR A 195 3.38 21.08 21.59
CA TYR A 195 3.74 19.67 21.75
C TYR A 195 5.11 19.38 21.14
N GLY A 196 5.91 18.63 21.88
CA GLY A 196 7.20 18.08 21.47
C GLY A 196 7.22 16.58 21.65
N GLU A 197 6.95 15.84 20.58
CA GLU A 197 6.78 14.40 20.67
C GLU A 197 8.11 13.65 20.53
N ARG A 198 8.69 13.57 19.32
CA ARG A 198 9.68 12.53 19.00
C ARG A 198 10.97 13.04 18.37
N THR A 199 10.91 14.00 17.46
CA THR A 199 12.10 14.41 16.69
C THR A 199 13.13 15.12 17.57
N TYR A 200 12.66 15.78 18.62
CA TYR A 200 13.47 16.61 19.52
C TYR A 200 13.63 15.98 20.91
N SER A 201 13.41 14.68 21.05
CA SER A 201 13.76 13.96 22.27
C SER A 201 15.28 13.97 22.51
N ARG A 202 15.70 13.83 23.78
CA ARG A 202 17.13 13.64 24.10
C ARG A 202 17.69 12.43 23.35
N LEU A 203 18.88 12.59 22.80
CA LEU A 203 19.52 11.62 21.92
C LEU A 203 20.06 10.43 22.71
N GLN A 204 19.93 9.23 22.15
CA GLN A 204 20.75 8.10 22.58
C GLN A 204 22.12 8.20 21.91
N GLY A 205 23.18 7.92 22.67
CA GLY A 205 24.55 7.94 22.15
C GLY A 205 25.54 8.61 23.07
N CYS A 206 26.70 8.93 22.50
CA CYS A 206 27.85 9.46 23.22
C CYS A 206 28.76 10.24 22.27
N GLY A 207 29.86 10.76 22.81
CA GLY A 207 30.82 11.48 22.01
C GLY A 207 32.14 11.75 22.71
N SER A 208 33.01 12.53 22.06
CA SER A 208 34.33 12.94 22.58
C SER A 208 34.25 13.79 23.84
N ARG A 209 33.08 14.37 24.13
CA ARG A 209 32.80 15.13 25.35
C ARG A 209 31.34 14.95 25.78
N PRO A 210 30.99 15.28 27.03
CA PRO A 210 29.60 15.33 27.48
C PRO A 210 28.77 16.39 26.74
N SER A 211 27.48 16.15 26.61
CA SER A 211 26.51 17.07 26.02
C SER A 211 25.16 17.00 26.77
N PRO A 212 24.47 18.13 26.96
CA PRO A 212 23.12 18.14 27.51
C PRO A 212 22.07 17.51 26.57
N LEU A 213 22.40 17.33 25.29
CA LEU A 213 21.50 16.73 24.29
C LEU A 213 21.37 15.22 24.45
N PHE A 214 22.34 14.56 25.11
CA PHE A 214 22.27 13.13 25.38
C PHE A 214 21.36 12.82 26.57
N ALA A 215 20.65 11.69 26.49
CA ALA A 215 19.85 11.20 27.60
C ALA A 215 20.74 10.81 28.80
N PRO A 216 20.36 11.16 30.03
CA PRO A 216 21.19 10.99 31.23
C PRO A 216 21.37 9.51 31.63
N ASP A 217 20.52 8.64 31.14
CA ASP A 217 20.52 7.19 31.32
C ASP A 217 21.29 6.42 30.24
N ASN A 218 21.91 7.13 29.29
CA ASN A 218 22.80 6.51 28.30
C ASN A 218 23.98 5.81 29.01
N GLN A 219 24.16 4.52 28.71
CA GLN A 219 25.30 3.75 29.20
C GLN A 219 26.56 4.14 28.43
N VAL A 220 27.38 5.00 29.03
CA VAL A 220 28.69 5.39 28.49
C VAL A 220 29.79 4.75 29.33
N THR A 221 30.63 3.95 28.68
CA THR A 221 31.85 3.40 29.27
C THR A 221 33.04 4.28 28.91
N VAL A 222 33.91 4.56 29.87
CA VAL A 222 35.16 5.29 29.62
C VAL A 222 36.31 4.34 29.91
N ASP A 223 37.15 4.09 28.90
CA ASP A 223 38.36 3.30 29.07
C ASP A 223 39.30 4.05 30.03
N PRO A 224 39.65 3.46 31.19
CA PRO A 224 40.46 4.13 32.20
C PRO A 224 41.91 4.38 31.78
N VAL A 225 42.40 3.66 30.76
CA VAL A 225 43.79 3.77 30.26
C VAL A 225 43.85 4.76 29.10
N THR A 226 42.95 4.63 28.12
CA THR A 226 42.98 5.44 26.90
C THR A 226 42.12 6.70 26.98
N GLY A 227 41.19 6.77 27.94
CA GLY A 227 40.20 7.83 28.07
C GLY A 227 39.11 7.79 26.99
N VAL A 228 39.06 6.73 26.17
CA VAL A 228 38.08 6.59 25.10
C VAL A 228 36.69 6.42 25.67
N THR A 229 35.77 7.28 25.24
CA THR A 229 34.35 7.14 25.54
C THR A 229 33.70 6.17 24.56
N SER A 230 32.91 5.23 25.04
CA SER A 230 32.15 4.31 24.20
C SER A 230 30.74 4.07 24.69
N CYS A 231 29.83 3.85 23.75
CA CYS A 231 28.43 3.54 24.02
C CYS A 231 27.86 2.57 22.99
N VAL A 232 26.84 1.82 23.39
CA VAL A 232 26.09 0.92 22.51
C VAL A 232 24.68 1.46 22.36
N VAL A 233 24.27 1.72 21.12
CA VAL A 233 22.95 2.28 20.78
C VAL A 233 22.12 1.26 20.02
N ASP A 234 20.80 1.33 20.21
CA ASP A 234 19.86 0.43 19.58
C ASP A 234 19.24 1.10 18.33
N PRO A 235 19.54 0.63 17.11
CA PRO A 235 19.02 1.24 15.88
C PRO A 235 17.49 1.16 15.75
N VAL A 236 16.86 0.22 16.46
CA VAL A 236 15.40 0.04 16.39
C VAL A 236 14.61 0.97 17.31
N SER A 237 15.29 1.71 18.20
CA SER A 237 14.63 2.64 19.11
C SER A 237 13.92 3.78 18.36
N ASP A 238 12.84 4.30 18.94
CA ASP A 238 12.12 5.48 18.43
C ASP A 238 12.89 6.79 18.67
N VAL A 239 13.90 6.76 19.54
CA VAL A 239 14.78 7.89 19.88
C VAL A 239 15.92 8.03 18.86
N PRO A 240 16.16 9.24 18.32
CA PRO A 240 17.28 9.48 17.40
C PRO A 240 18.64 9.18 18.05
N ILE A 241 19.56 8.66 17.25
CA ILE A 241 20.94 8.38 17.64
C ILE A 241 21.79 9.61 17.35
N GLY A 242 22.56 10.05 18.34
CA GLY A 242 23.54 11.12 18.21
C GLY A 242 24.97 10.63 18.43
N PHE A 243 25.90 11.09 17.61
CA PHE A 243 27.34 10.92 17.83
C PHE A 243 28.04 12.28 17.79
N LEU A 244 28.66 12.66 18.91
CA LEU A 244 29.34 13.94 19.08
C LEU A 244 30.86 13.74 18.94
N CYS A 245 31.47 14.37 17.94
CA CYS A 245 32.87 14.22 17.63
C CYS A 245 33.56 15.56 17.34
N ASP A 246 34.41 15.99 18.28
CA ASP A 246 35.34 17.12 18.09
C ASP A 246 36.55 16.72 17.20
N GLY A 247 36.59 15.47 16.73
CA GLY A 247 37.59 14.81 15.87
C GLY A 247 37.07 14.45 14.46
N LEU A 248 37.88 13.79 13.64
CA LEU A 248 37.42 13.23 12.36
C LEU A 248 36.49 12.05 12.65
N VAL A 249 35.27 12.11 12.11
CA VAL A 249 34.36 10.98 12.17
C VAL A 249 34.79 9.94 11.12
N GLU A 250 34.91 8.68 11.54
CA GLU A 250 35.25 7.54 10.69
C GLU A 250 34.14 6.47 10.81
N PRO A 251 33.46 6.07 9.72
CA PRO A 251 33.60 6.63 8.37
C PRO A 251 33.03 8.05 8.29
N TYR A 252 33.39 8.81 7.25
CA TYR A 252 33.02 10.24 7.12
C TYR A 252 31.50 10.46 7.10
N ASP A 253 30.76 9.45 6.66
CA ASP A 253 29.31 9.34 6.58
C ASP A 253 28.77 8.35 7.62
N CYS A 254 29.35 8.36 8.83
CA CYS A 254 28.87 7.59 9.98
C CYS A 254 27.33 7.58 10.08
N MET A 255 26.78 6.43 10.44
CA MET A 255 25.33 6.10 10.43
C MET A 255 24.74 5.82 9.04
N ARG A 256 25.32 6.31 7.94
CA ARG A 256 25.03 5.78 6.59
C ARG A 256 25.98 4.64 6.24
N SER A 257 27.21 4.74 6.73
CA SER A 257 28.19 3.67 6.70
C SER A 257 28.68 3.36 8.11
N LEU A 258 29.01 2.10 8.37
CA LEU A 258 29.54 1.62 9.65
C LEU A 258 30.79 0.77 9.41
N ILE A 259 31.68 0.73 10.39
CA ILE A 259 32.80 -0.22 10.41
C ILE A 259 32.30 -1.52 11.02
N ASP A 260 32.38 -2.62 10.27
CA ASP A 260 31.96 -3.94 10.75
C ASP A 260 32.99 -4.56 11.71
N HIS A 261 32.72 -5.79 12.17
CA HIS A 261 33.62 -6.53 13.05
C HIS A 261 34.97 -6.93 12.39
N ASN A 262 35.04 -6.92 11.06
CA ASN A 262 36.25 -7.18 10.28
C ASN A 262 37.06 -5.90 10.03
N GLY A 263 36.53 -4.73 10.40
CA GLY A 263 37.13 -3.43 10.13
C GLY A 263 36.82 -2.89 8.73
N GLU A 264 35.91 -3.52 7.99
CA GLU A 264 35.48 -3.07 6.67
C GLU A 264 34.33 -2.06 6.79
N VAL A 265 34.28 -1.10 5.86
CA VAL A 265 33.18 -0.13 5.81
C VAL A 265 32.01 -0.74 5.04
N VAL A 266 30.90 -0.95 5.73
CA VAL A 266 29.66 -1.50 5.18
C VAL A 266 28.55 -0.45 5.18
N ALA A 267 27.67 -0.51 4.18
CA ALA A 267 26.50 0.36 4.11
C ALA A 267 25.46 -0.06 5.16
N ALA A 268 24.91 0.90 5.89
CA ALA A 268 23.77 0.74 6.78
C ALA A 268 22.47 1.15 6.05
N PRO A 269 21.29 0.72 6.53
CA PRO A 269 20.01 1.25 6.06
C PRO A 269 19.98 2.78 6.13
N GLU A 270 19.33 3.44 5.18
CA GLU A 270 19.33 4.91 5.17
C GLU A 270 18.51 5.46 6.38
N PRO A 271 19.10 6.34 7.22
CA PRO A 271 18.38 6.95 8.32
C PRO A 271 17.48 8.09 7.84
N HIS A 272 16.27 8.18 8.42
CA HIS A 272 15.28 9.21 8.16
C HIS A 272 14.72 9.77 9.49
N PRO A 273 15.07 11.02 9.90
CA PRO A 273 16.00 11.93 9.25
C PRO A 273 17.49 11.56 9.48
N TYR A 274 18.34 11.87 8.49
CA TYR A 274 19.80 11.94 8.65
C TYR A 274 20.24 13.41 8.57
N ARG A 275 20.89 13.90 9.63
CA ARG A 275 21.44 15.25 9.68
C ARG A 275 22.95 15.18 9.84
N ASN A 276 23.67 15.59 8.80
CA ASN A 276 25.11 15.78 8.82
C ASN A 276 25.40 17.27 8.56
N PHE A 277 26.01 17.93 9.53
CA PHE A 277 26.32 19.36 9.45
C PHE A 277 27.60 19.55 8.62
N HIS A 278 27.42 19.62 7.30
CA HIS A 278 28.44 19.47 6.25
C HIS A 278 29.67 20.40 6.30
N LEU A 279 29.70 21.42 7.15
CA LEU A 279 30.73 22.48 7.10
C LEU A 279 31.51 22.68 8.41
N HIS A 280 31.61 21.64 9.25
CA HIS A 280 32.47 21.43 10.44
C HIS A 280 31.62 21.12 11.68
N ARG A 281 31.70 19.84 12.10
CA ARG A 281 31.67 19.27 13.46
C ARG A 281 30.96 20.05 14.57
N PRO A 282 30.17 19.37 15.42
CA PRO A 282 30.59 18.04 15.90
C PRO A 282 29.54 16.92 15.84
N TRP A 283 28.35 17.13 15.26
CA TRP A 283 27.27 16.14 15.36
C TRP A 283 27.04 15.31 14.11
N VAL A 284 26.78 14.03 14.33
CA VAL A 284 26.09 13.13 13.39
C VAL A 284 24.82 12.65 14.08
N VAL A 285 23.66 12.88 13.46
CA VAL A 285 22.37 12.45 14.01
C VAL A 285 21.61 11.65 12.95
N GLY A 286 21.13 10.48 13.35
CA GLY A 286 20.38 9.58 12.50
C GLY A 286 19.29 8.85 13.28
N LYS A 287 18.13 8.66 12.65
CA LYS A 287 17.06 7.80 13.14
C LYS A 287 16.78 6.74 12.09
N TYR A 288 16.83 5.47 12.46
CA TYR A 288 16.55 4.39 11.51
C TYR A 288 15.09 3.94 11.56
N PHE A 289 14.53 3.81 12.77
CA PHE A 289 13.17 3.30 12.92
C PHE A 289 12.11 4.36 12.60
N ASP A 290 11.38 4.10 11.52
CA ASP A 290 10.19 4.87 11.11
C ASP A 290 9.04 3.89 10.81
N LYS A 291 8.49 3.29 11.88
CA LYS A 291 7.33 2.38 11.90
C LYS A 291 7.57 0.97 11.37
N PHE A 292 8.40 0.78 10.34
CA PHE A 292 8.60 -0.52 9.69
C PHE A 292 9.79 -1.30 10.22
N VAL A 293 9.75 -2.61 10.00
CA VAL A 293 10.87 -3.50 10.31
C VAL A 293 12.12 -3.10 9.53
N LEU A 294 13.23 -3.01 10.25
CA LEU A 294 14.56 -2.79 9.70
C LEU A 294 15.27 -4.13 9.52
N PRO A 295 16.08 -4.29 8.45
CA PRO A 295 16.98 -5.44 8.35
C PRO A 295 17.96 -5.41 9.53
N GLN A 296 18.46 -6.57 9.95
CA GLN A 296 19.50 -6.61 10.98
C GLN A 296 20.80 -6.03 10.42
N PHE A 297 21.36 -5.04 11.11
CA PHE A 297 22.65 -4.44 10.81
C PHE A 297 23.35 -4.05 12.11
N GLY A 298 24.67 -3.89 12.02
CA GLY A 298 25.46 -3.40 13.14
C GLY A 298 26.88 -3.08 12.71
N GLY A 299 27.56 -2.32 13.56
CA GLY A 299 28.91 -1.84 13.32
C GLY A 299 29.20 -0.64 14.20
N GLU A 300 30.31 0.03 13.97
CA GLU A 300 30.75 1.15 14.78
C GLU A 300 31.15 2.37 13.96
N CYS A 301 31.09 3.53 14.60
CA CYS A 301 31.80 4.72 14.17
C CYS A 301 32.82 5.13 15.22
N ARG A 302 33.89 5.79 14.76
CA ARG A 302 34.99 6.27 15.58
C ARG A 302 35.13 7.78 15.43
N CYS A 303 35.55 8.42 16.51
CA CYS A 303 35.97 9.80 16.52
C CYS A 303 37.49 9.85 16.68
N ILE A 304 38.20 10.32 15.67
CA ILE A 304 39.67 10.30 15.63
C ILE A 304 40.22 11.71 15.83
N ASP A 305 41.17 11.87 16.74
CA ASP A 305 41.89 13.12 16.89
C ASP A 305 42.79 13.38 15.67
N PRO A 306 42.61 14.50 14.94
CA PRO A 306 43.33 14.75 13.69
C PRO A 306 44.84 15.01 13.89
N GLY A 307 45.27 15.38 15.09
CA GLY A 307 46.68 15.66 15.39
C GLY A 307 47.46 14.43 15.83
N THR A 308 46.81 13.55 16.62
CA THR A 308 47.45 12.39 17.24
C THR A 308 47.08 11.06 16.58
N GLY A 309 46.01 11.00 15.80
CA GLY A 309 45.45 9.77 15.24
C GLY A 309 44.80 8.85 16.27
N GLN A 310 44.68 9.27 17.53
CA GLN A 310 44.07 8.46 18.58
C GLN A 310 42.54 8.52 18.50
N VAL A 311 41.88 7.40 18.78
CA VAL A 311 40.43 7.36 18.95
C VAL A 311 40.09 8.10 20.25
N LYS A 312 39.09 8.99 20.21
CA LYS A 312 38.56 9.75 21.35
C LYS A 312 37.20 9.21 21.81
N ALA A 313 36.39 8.77 20.86
CA ALA A 313 35.06 8.23 21.14
C ALA A 313 34.70 7.14 20.13
N LYS A 314 33.84 6.21 20.54
CA LYS A 314 33.31 5.13 19.72
C LYS A 314 31.82 4.94 19.99
N ILE A 315 31.03 4.84 18.93
CA ILE A 315 29.61 4.47 19.03
C ILE A 315 29.40 3.15 18.31
N GLU A 316 28.85 2.16 19.00
CA GLU A 316 28.49 0.85 18.44
C GLU A 316 26.98 0.82 18.20
N VAL A 317 26.57 0.66 16.95
CA VAL A 317 25.17 0.44 16.57
C VAL A 317 24.93 -1.07 16.56
N ARG A 318 24.06 -1.54 17.47
CA ARG A 318 23.76 -2.96 17.60
C ARG A 318 22.30 -3.19 18.01
N GLY A 319 21.55 -3.86 17.15
CA GLY A 319 20.16 -4.26 17.43
C GLY A 319 20.06 -5.14 18.68
N ARG A 320 19.03 -4.88 19.51
CA ARG A 320 18.67 -5.72 20.66
C ARG A 320 17.45 -6.57 20.33
N THR A 321 17.38 -7.77 20.90
CA THR A 321 16.22 -8.66 20.77
C THR A 321 15.57 -8.98 22.12
N GLU A 322 16.28 -8.77 23.22
CA GLU A 322 15.78 -8.97 24.56
C GLU A 322 15.74 -7.63 25.31
N TYR A 323 14.55 -7.27 25.76
CA TYR A 323 14.29 -6.04 26.50
C TYR A 323 13.76 -6.36 27.89
N VAL A 324 14.19 -5.60 28.90
CA VAL A 324 13.71 -5.74 30.28
C VAL A 324 13.32 -4.37 30.81
N CYS A 325 12.04 -4.20 31.12
CA CYS A 325 11.52 -3.03 31.83
C CYS A 325 11.25 -3.41 33.29
N ASP A 326 12.17 -3.06 34.20
CA ASP A 326 12.05 -3.36 35.62
C ASP A 326 11.47 -2.17 36.41
N ILE A 327 10.15 -2.18 36.53
CA ILE A 327 9.37 -1.18 37.28
C ILE A 327 9.67 -1.32 38.78
N ALA A 328 9.80 -2.55 39.29
CA ALA A 328 10.01 -2.82 40.71
C ALA A 328 11.30 -2.15 41.21
N SER A 329 12.43 -2.36 40.53
CA SER A 329 13.71 -1.77 40.89
C SER A 329 13.71 -0.23 40.89
N LYS A 330 12.93 0.39 40.00
CA LYS A 330 12.82 1.86 39.90
C LYS A 330 11.95 2.46 41.01
N ILE A 331 10.82 1.83 41.37
CA ILE A 331 9.93 2.30 42.46
C ILE A 331 10.70 2.42 43.78
N PHE A 332 11.46 1.39 44.15
CA PHE A 332 12.20 1.38 45.40
C PHE A 332 13.33 2.42 45.46
N ARG A 333 13.86 2.86 44.31
CA ARG A 333 14.88 3.92 44.24
C ARG A 333 14.30 5.33 44.37
N HIS A 334 13.08 5.57 43.87
CA HIS A 334 12.46 6.90 43.81
C HIS A 334 11.52 7.24 44.97
N ARG A 335 11.54 6.45 46.06
CA ARG A 335 10.79 6.73 47.32
C ARG A 335 9.32 7.10 47.10
N VAL A 336 8.60 6.34 46.26
CA VAL A 336 7.13 6.40 46.15
C VAL A 336 6.61 7.72 45.54
N GLN A 337 7.47 8.55 44.92
CA GLN A 337 7.00 9.70 44.15
C GLN A 337 6.47 9.25 42.78
N PRO A 338 5.35 9.82 42.29
CA PRO A 338 4.92 9.65 40.92
C PRO A 338 6.03 10.08 39.94
N ILE A 339 6.28 9.27 38.91
CA ILE A 339 7.31 9.56 37.90
C ILE A 339 6.60 9.92 36.60
N ARG A 340 6.94 11.08 36.03
CA ARG A 340 6.33 11.62 34.81
C ARG A 340 6.66 10.76 33.58
N GLY A 341 5.63 10.46 32.76
CA GLY A 341 5.77 9.78 31.47
C GLY A 341 6.00 8.25 31.53
N PRO A 342 6.27 7.61 30.39
CA PRO A 342 6.56 6.18 30.34
C PRO A 342 7.89 5.86 31.04
N TRP A 343 7.86 4.89 31.94
CA TRP A 343 9.00 4.40 32.72
C TRP A 343 10.05 3.69 31.86
N CYS A 344 9.58 3.16 30.74
CA CYS A 344 10.32 2.39 29.77
C CYS A 344 9.61 2.55 28.43
N SER A 345 10.37 2.85 27.37
CA SER A 345 9.89 2.86 25.99
C SER A 345 10.71 1.84 25.21
N VAL A 346 10.06 0.91 24.53
CA VAL A 346 10.71 -0.17 23.78
C VAL A 346 10.05 -0.30 22.42
N VAL A 347 10.86 -0.48 21.38
CA VAL A 347 10.39 -0.87 20.06
C VAL A 347 10.65 -2.37 19.88
N LEU A 348 9.61 -3.14 19.60
CA LEU A 348 9.72 -4.58 19.34
C LEU A 348 9.76 -4.85 17.84
N HIS A 349 10.83 -5.51 17.42
CA HIS A 349 10.99 -6.07 16.08
C HIS A 349 10.62 -7.56 16.06
N PRO A 350 10.32 -8.13 14.87
CA PRO A 350 10.09 -9.55 14.72
C PRO A 350 11.24 -10.37 15.31
N GLY A 351 10.91 -11.32 16.19
CA GLY A 351 11.87 -12.13 16.98
C GLY A 351 12.22 -11.56 18.35
N SER A 352 11.77 -10.35 18.70
CA SER A 352 12.12 -9.70 19.97
C SER A 352 11.18 -10.12 21.11
N THR A 353 11.69 -10.02 22.34
CA THR A 353 10.94 -10.27 23.58
C THR A 353 11.13 -9.14 24.57
N LEU A 354 10.04 -8.61 25.11
CA LEU A 354 10.01 -7.69 26.23
C LEU A 354 9.60 -8.42 27.51
N THR A 355 10.38 -8.27 28.57
CA THR A 355 10.03 -8.71 29.92
C THR A 355 9.71 -7.48 30.77
N ILE A 356 8.48 -7.38 31.28
CA ILE A 356 8.05 -6.34 32.21
C ILE A 356 8.02 -6.93 33.62
N ARG A 357 8.79 -6.34 34.54
CA ARG A 357 8.82 -6.73 35.95
C ARG A 357 8.17 -5.65 36.80
N PHE A 358 7.24 -6.04 37.67
CA PHE A 358 6.49 -5.12 38.52
C PHE A 358 6.24 -5.70 39.92
N PRO A 359 6.04 -4.86 40.94
CA PRO A 359 5.69 -5.33 42.27
C PRO A 359 4.31 -6.02 42.31
N ILE A 360 4.20 -7.07 43.13
CA ILE A 360 2.96 -7.85 43.33
C ILE A 360 2.37 -7.63 44.73
N GLU A 361 1.07 -7.88 44.84
CA GLU A 361 0.37 -8.06 46.11
C GLU A 361 0.83 -9.39 46.76
N SER A 362 1.25 -9.36 48.03
CA SER A 362 1.77 -10.55 48.71
C SER A 362 0.62 -11.48 49.13
N PRO A 363 0.59 -12.74 48.68
CA PRO A 363 -0.44 -13.70 49.09
C PRO A 363 -0.02 -14.32 50.43
N GLY A 364 -0.31 -13.65 51.55
CA GLY A 364 0.05 -14.22 52.86
C GLY A 364 -0.16 -13.30 54.07
N ALA A 365 -1.39 -12.87 54.32
CA ALA A 365 -1.83 -12.45 55.66
C ALA A 365 -3.36 -12.50 55.79
N THR A 366 -3.98 -13.60 55.37
CA THR A 366 -5.29 -14.01 55.90
C THR A 366 -5.07 -15.15 56.87
N SER A 367 -4.57 -14.80 58.06
CA SER A 367 -4.84 -15.57 59.27
C SER A 367 -5.41 -14.59 60.28
N GLU A 368 -6.73 -14.38 60.17
CA GLU A 368 -7.56 -14.13 61.34
C GLU A 368 -7.44 -15.37 62.24
N ASP A 369 -6.38 -15.48 63.04
CA ASP A 369 -6.33 -16.41 64.16
C ASP A 369 -5.27 -15.96 65.17
N GLU A 370 -5.78 -15.67 66.38
CA GLU A 370 -5.11 -15.66 67.69
C GLU A 370 -3.85 -14.80 67.89
N PHE A 371 -4.07 -13.60 68.45
CA PHE A 371 -3.16 -13.04 69.45
C PHE A 371 -3.97 -12.39 70.59
N ASP A 372 -4.58 -13.24 71.42
CA ASP A 372 -4.68 -12.98 72.86
C ASP A 372 -3.40 -13.56 73.47
N MET A 373 -2.40 -12.71 73.73
CA MET A 373 -1.38 -13.03 74.72
C MET A 373 -0.75 -11.76 75.29
N ASP A 374 -0.78 -11.75 76.61
CA ASP A 374 -0.43 -10.65 77.49
C ASP A 374 0.97 -10.08 77.30
N ILE A 375 1.02 -8.80 77.66
CA ILE A 375 2.17 -7.95 77.92
C ILE A 375 3.21 -8.69 78.77
N ASP A 376 4.45 -8.77 78.29
CA ASP A 376 5.62 -8.67 79.14
C ASP A 376 6.75 -7.91 78.43
N GLU A 377 7.16 -6.82 79.09
CA GLU A 377 8.30 -5.98 78.74
C GLU A 377 9.60 -6.80 78.75
N ALA A 378 10.35 -6.74 77.65
CA ALA A 378 11.68 -6.13 77.63
C ALA A 378 12.42 -6.40 76.32
N SER A 379 13.00 -5.32 75.78
CA SER A 379 14.33 -5.28 75.15
C SER A 379 14.39 -4.76 73.72
N THR A 380 15.17 -3.68 73.62
CA THR A 380 15.99 -3.22 72.48
C THR A 380 15.29 -2.53 71.32
N SER A 381 15.22 -1.20 71.49
CA SER A 381 15.40 -0.17 70.47
C SER A 381 16.36 -0.56 69.33
N GLY A 382 15.80 -0.97 68.21
CA GLY A 382 16.36 -0.73 66.87
C GLY A 382 15.50 0.32 66.15
N PRO A 383 16.05 1.10 65.20
CA PRO A 383 15.23 2.05 64.43
C PRO A 383 14.13 1.28 63.70
N PRO A 384 12.89 1.80 63.65
CA PRO A 384 11.83 1.16 62.88
C PRO A 384 12.28 1.08 61.43
N SER A 385 12.26 -0.13 60.88
CA SER A 385 12.36 -0.38 59.45
C SER A 385 11.33 0.49 58.74
N GLU A 386 11.78 1.42 57.89
CA GLU A 386 10.96 2.23 56.98
C GLU A 386 10.38 1.39 55.81
N ASP A 387 10.07 0.10 56.03
CA ASP A 387 9.24 -0.64 55.09
C ASP A 387 7.77 -0.32 55.44
N PRO A 388 7.00 0.35 54.57
CA PRO A 388 5.58 0.56 54.82
C PRO A 388 4.89 -0.79 55.04
N PRO A 389 3.91 -0.88 55.98
CA PRO A 389 3.25 -2.13 56.30
C PRO A 389 2.64 -2.78 55.06
N ARG A 390 3.00 -4.04 54.82
CA ARG A 390 2.86 -4.78 53.55
C ARG A 390 1.41 -5.20 53.20
N TYR A 391 0.41 -4.72 53.95
CA TYR A 391 -1.03 -5.03 53.84
C TYR A 391 -1.89 -3.83 53.36
N LEU A 392 -1.28 -2.75 52.87
CA LEU A 392 -1.95 -1.46 52.67
C LEU A 392 -2.26 -1.08 51.21
N PHE A 393 -1.90 -1.90 50.21
CA PHE A 393 -1.97 -1.49 48.80
C PHE A 393 -2.49 -2.57 47.85
N LYS A 394 -3.30 -2.17 46.87
CA LYS A 394 -3.79 -3.02 45.77
C LYS A 394 -3.05 -2.69 44.48
N THR A 395 -2.50 -3.70 43.81
CA THR A 395 -1.81 -3.54 42.52
C THR A 395 -2.68 -4.01 41.36
N GLU A 396 -2.59 -3.34 40.22
CA GLU A 396 -3.27 -3.74 38.98
C GLU A 396 -2.34 -3.55 37.78
N PHE A 397 -2.27 -4.56 36.90
CA PHE A 397 -1.52 -4.52 35.65
C PHE A 397 -2.46 -4.70 34.45
N LEU A 398 -2.45 -3.74 33.52
CA LEU A 398 -3.33 -3.70 32.35
C LEU A 398 -2.57 -3.27 31.09
N PRO A 399 -2.90 -3.80 29.90
CA PRO A 399 -3.81 -4.92 29.69
C PRO A 399 -3.18 -6.24 30.16
N ASN A 400 -4.00 -7.15 30.70
CA ASN A 400 -3.57 -8.47 31.19
C ASN A 400 -3.70 -9.58 30.13
N ASN A 401 -4.14 -9.23 28.93
CA ASN A 401 -4.25 -10.09 27.75
C ASN A 401 -4.18 -9.23 26.48
N LEU A 402 -4.09 -9.86 25.31
CA LEU A 402 -4.05 -9.16 24.02
C LEU A 402 -5.43 -8.97 23.37
N THR A 403 -6.54 -9.13 24.08
CA THR A 403 -7.87 -8.87 23.48
C THR A 403 -8.13 -7.38 23.31
N THR A 404 -7.61 -6.59 24.26
CA THR A 404 -7.65 -5.13 24.29
C THR A 404 -6.24 -4.59 24.36
N LEU A 405 -5.95 -3.59 23.55
CA LEU A 405 -4.74 -2.80 23.60
C LEU A 405 -5.08 -1.44 24.17
N ARG A 406 -4.13 -0.81 24.85
CA ARG A 406 -4.29 0.55 25.34
C ARG A 406 -3.38 1.47 24.55
N GLN A 407 -3.93 2.54 24.00
CA GLN A 407 -3.18 3.57 23.29
C GLN A 407 -3.61 4.95 23.80
N LEU A 408 -2.87 5.99 23.40
CA LEU A 408 -3.29 7.37 23.65
C LEU A 408 -4.50 7.68 22.77
N SER A 409 -5.56 8.29 23.31
CA SER A 409 -6.78 8.62 22.53
C SER A 409 -6.50 9.64 21.41
N THR A 410 -5.51 10.50 21.60
CA THR A 410 -4.99 11.41 20.59
C THR A 410 -3.47 11.45 20.70
N ALA A 411 -2.77 11.77 19.60
CA ALA A 411 -1.31 11.98 19.63
C ALA A 411 -0.90 12.96 20.75
N TYR A 412 -1.71 14.00 20.93
CA TYR A 412 -1.53 15.08 21.91
C TYR A 412 -1.92 14.75 23.35
N ASP A 413 -2.41 13.53 23.62
CA ASP A 413 -2.89 13.18 24.95
C ASP A 413 -1.74 12.81 25.89
N THR A 414 -1.72 13.40 27.08
CA THR A 414 -0.70 13.04 28.07
C THR A 414 -1.18 11.99 29.06
N TYR A 415 -2.50 11.80 29.24
CA TYR A 415 -3.04 10.91 30.27
C TYR A 415 -4.44 10.32 30.03
N ILE A 416 -5.10 10.60 28.89
CA ILE A 416 -6.33 9.90 28.51
C ILE A 416 -5.95 8.74 27.59
N TYR A 417 -6.34 7.55 28.03
CA TYR A 417 -6.07 6.31 27.36
C TYR A 417 -7.36 5.76 26.80
N GLU A 418 -7.31 5.31 25.56
CA GLU A 418 -8.37 4.55 24.94
C GLU A 418 -8.01 3.07 24.96
N GLU A 419 -8.98 2.23 25.31
CA GLU A 419 -8.87 0.79 25.13
C GLU A 419 -9.49 0.43 23.79
N VAL A 420 -8.65 -0.09 22.89
CA VAL A 420 -9.04 -0.47 21.54
C VAL A 420 -8.92 -1.99 21.42
N GLY A 421 -9.89 -2.63 20.78
CA GLY A 421 -9.80 -4.06 20.50
C GLY A 421 -8.58 -4.37 19.62
N TYR A 422 -7.86 -5.46 19.90
CA TYR A 422 -6.67 -5.83 19.14
C TYR A 422 -6.94 -5.87 17.62
N GLN A 423 -8.06 -6.47 17.21
CA GLN A 423 -8.45 -6.60 15.80
C GLN A 423 -8.91 -5.29 15.14
N MET A 424 -9.11 -4.23 15.93
CA MET A 424 -9.42 -2.88 15.43
C MET A 424 -8.15 -2.07 15.18
N ALA A 425 -7.12 -2.25 16.01
CA ALA A 425 -5.85 -1.52 15.88
C ALA A 425 -4.82 -2.27 15.01
N LEU A 426 -4.69 -3.58 15.17
CA LEU A 426 -3.67 -4.41 14.54
C LEU A 426 -4.28 -5.55 13.72
N ALA A 427 -3.56 -5.93 12.67
CA ALA A 427 -3.85 -7.09 11.85
C ALA A 427 -2.68 -8.09 11.90
N GLY A 428 -3.00 -9.38 11.88
CA GLY A 428 -2.02 -10.46 12.07
C GLY A 428 -1.93 -10.95 13.52
N ASP A 429 -1.23 -12.07 13.71
CA ASP A 429 -1.19 -12.84 14.95
C ASP A 429 0.25 -13.02 15.49
N ALA A 430 1.12 -12.06 15.18
CA ALA A 430 2.53 -12.14 15.52
C ALA A 430 2.86 -11.88 17.00
N LEU A 431 1.91 -11.35 17.78
CA LEU A 431 2.14 -11.00 19.19
C LEU A 431 1.63 -12.10 20.13
N GLU A 432 2.45 -12.44 21.12
CA GLU A 432 2.11 -13.39 22.19
C GLU A 432 2.42 -12.74 23.55
N LEU A 433 1.42 -12.69 24.44
CA LEU A 433 1.59 -12.24 25.82
C LEU A 433 1.57 -13.45 26.76
N ASP A 434 2.73 -13.79 27.30
CA ASP A 434 2.91 -14.83 28.30
C ASP A 434 2.73 -14.23 29.70
N THR A 435 1.59 -14.59 30.31
CA THR A 435 1.19 -14.18 31.66
C THR A 435 1.39 -15.30 32.70
N SER A 436 2.09 -16.38 32.35
CA SER A 436 2.30 -17.53 33.25
C SER A 436 3.04 -17.17 34.54
N GLN A 437 3.87 -16.12 34.52
CA GLN A 437 4.63 -15.61 35.67
C GLN A 437 4.05 -14.29 36.24
N MET A 438 2.83 -13.92 35.84
CA MET A 438 2.22 -12.65 36.27
C MET A 438 2.03 -12.57 37.78
N SER A 439 1.74 -13.71 38.44
CA SER A 439 1.65 -13.84 39.90
C SER A 439 2.99 -13.62 40.62
N HIS A 440 4.12 -13.77 39.91
CA HIS A 440 5.45 -13.45 40.39
C HIS A 440 5.91 -12.04 39.97
N GLY A 441 5.03 -11.26 39.33
CA GLY A 441 5.32 -9.90 38.90
C GLY A 441 6.09 -9.82 37.59
N GLU A 442 6.03 -10.86 36.75
CA GLU A 442 6.72 -10.89 35.46
C GLU A 442 5.74 -11.21 34.33
N VAL A 443 5.74 -10.37 33.30
CA VAL A 443 4.97 -10.58 32.06
C VAL A 443 5.92 -10.50 30.87
N LYS A 444 5.77 -11.41 29.90
CA LYS A 444 6.59 -11.42 28.68
C LYS A 444 5.73 -11.19 27.45
N LEU A 445 6.13 -10.21 26.65
CA LEU A 445 5.54 -9.94 25.34
C LEU A 445 6.53 -10.37 24.27
N LYS A 446 6.16 -11.34 23.44
CA LYS A 446 6.97 -11.87 22.35
C LYS A 446 6.40 -11.42 21.01
N TYR A 447 7.28 -11.03 20.10
CA TYR A 447 6.96 -10.79 18.71
C TYR A 447 7.57 -11.91 17.86
N HIS A 448 6.74 -12.78 17.30
CA HIS A 448 7.15 -13.89 16.43
C HIS A 448 7.67 -13.40 15.08
N SER A 449 8.85 -13.87 14.66
CA SER A 449 9.47 -13.47 13.39
C SER A 449 8.79 -14.05 12.15
N SER A 450 8.10 -15.18 12.30
CA SER A 450 7.48 -15.90 11.18
C SER A 450 6.04 -15.47 10.90
N LYS A 451 5.57 -14.37 11.49
CA LYS A 451 4.17 -13.96 11.45
C LYS A 451 4.01 -12.48 11.06
N PRO A 452 3.00 -12.15 10.25
CA PRO A 452 2.73 -10.77 9.86
C PRO A 452 2.18 -9.93 11.01
N LEU A 453 2.51 -8.62 10.99
CA LEU A 453 1.87 -7.62 11.83
C LEU A 453 1.73 -6.33 11.03
N ALA A 454 0.50 -5.82 10.91
CA ALA A 454 0.19 -4.56 10.26
C ALA A 454 -0.70 -3.69 11.16
N LEU A 455 -0.62 -2.37 10.97
CA LEU A 455 -1.43 -1.39 11.70
C LEU A 455 -2.66 -1.04 10.87
N LYS A 456 -3.85 -1.31 11.41
CA LYS A 456 -5.13 -1.00 10.77
C LYS A 456 -5.56 0.43 11.04
N ALA A 457 -5.36 0.89 12.28
CA ALA A 457 -5.78 2.20 12.74
C ALA A 457 -5.00 2.63 13.98
N GLY A 458 -4.92 3.94 14.21
CA GLY A 458 -4.27 4.52 15.39
C GLY A 458 -2.76 4.61 15.25
N THR A 459 -2.04 4.39 16.36
CA THR A 459 -0.58 4.45 16.39
C THR A 459 0.01 3.06 16.56
N ASN A 460 1.26 2.86 16.13
CA ASN A 460 1.97 1.60 16.40
C ASN A 460 2.49 1.49 17.84
N SER A 461 2.04 2.36 18.76
CA SER A 461 2.53 2.53 20.12
C SER A 461 1.42 2.21 21.12
N PHE A 462 1.68 1.25 22.00
CA PHE A 462 0.71 0.75 22.98
C PHE A 462 1.29 0.76 24.38
N LEU A 463 0.43 0.93 25.37
CA LEU A 463 0.82 1.17 26.76
C LEU A 463 0.42 0.02 27.67
N TYR A 464 1.35 -0.40 28.52
CA TYR A 464 1.11 -1.32 29.63
C TYR A 464 1.23 -0.54 30.93
N HIS A 465 0.18 -0.51 31.72
CA HIS A 465 0.13 0.21 32.99
C HIS A 465 0.18 -0.76 34.15
N TRP A 466 1.02 -0.42 35.11
CA TRP A 466 0.95 -0.93 36.46
C TRP A 466 0.48 0.20 37.37
N THR A 467 -0.48 -0.07 38.25
CA THR A 467 -0.96 0.93 39.21
C THR A 467 -1.01 0.37 40.63
N LEU A 468 -0.68 1.22 41.60
CA LEU A 468 -0.73 0.96 43.03
C LEU A 468 -1.74 1.91 43.66
N ASN A 469 -2.78 1.36 44.27
CA ASN A 469 -3.81 2.10 44.99
C ASN A 469 -3.70 1.81 46.49
N ALA A 470 -3.83 2.84 47.32
CA ALA A 470 -3.92 2.65 48.77
C ALA A 470 -5.29 2.06 49.16
N ILE A 471 -5.29 1.08 50.08
CA ILE A 471 -6.49 0.42 50.59
C ILE A 471 -7.14 1.23 51.74
N ASN A 472 -6.36 2.08 52.42
CA ASN A 472 -6.78 2.94 53.55
C ASN A 472 -6.50 4.43 53.26
N ASN A 473 -7.14 5.35 54.00
CA ASN A 473 -7.03 6.84 53.92
C ASN A 473 -5.61 7.44 54.11
N TYR A 474 -4.54 6.71 53.83
CA TYR A 474 -3.17 7.20 53.82
C TYR A 474 -2.89 8.06 52.57
N ILE A 475 -1.84 8.88 52.70
CA ILE A 475 -1.67 10.22 52.11
C ILE A 475 -1.40 10.26 50.59
N PHE A 476 -1.25 9.13 49.89
CA PHE A 476 -0.94 9.15 48.45
C PHE A 476 -2.12 8.66 47.58
N GLU A 477 -2.49 9.45 46.58
CA GLU A 477 -3.71 9.24 45.80
C GLU A 477 -3.65 8.02 44.88
N ARG A 478 -2.52 7.78 44.19
CA ARG A 478 -2.28 6.64 43.28
C ARG A 478 -0.85 6.70 42.75
N ILE A 479 -0.20 5.56 42.55
CA ILE A 479 1.07 5.51 41.78
C ILE A 479 0.82 4.75 40.49
N GLY A 480 1.16 5.36 39.36
CA GLY A 480 1.11 4.72 38.05
C GLY A 480 2.50 4.57 37.45
N ALA A 481 2.75 3.43 36.82
CA ALA A 481 3.89 3.20 35.96
C ALA A 481 3.40 2.73 34.60
N ALA A 482 3.78 3.46 33.54
CA ALA A 482 3.44 3.12 32.17
C ALA A 482 4.68 2.61 31.42
N VAL A 483 4.54 1.53 30.67
CA VAL A 483 5.56 1.02 29.74
C VAL A 483 5.01 1.23 28.33
N ASN A 484 5.71 2.02 27.53
CA ASN A 484 5.37 2.25 26.13
C ASN A 484 6.04 1.18 25.26
N VAL A 485 5.25 0.53 24.41
CA VAL A 485 5.69 -0.53 23.51
C VAL A 485 5.25 -0.17 22.10
N SER A 486 6.22 0.14 21.26
CA SER A 486 6.02 0.36 19.84
C SER A 486 6.29 -0.93 19.06
N PHE A 487 5.50 -1.22 18.05
CA PHE A 487 5.72 -2.37 17.17
C PHE A 487 6.27 -1.95 15.82
N ALA A 488 7.30 -2.65 15.36
CA ALA A 488 7.79 -2.55 14.00
C ALA A 488 6.89 -3.34 13.06
N LEU A 489 6.18 -2.66 12.17
CA LEU A 489 5.20 -3.27 11.27
C LEU A 489 5.89 -3.95 10.09
N THR A 490 5.35 -5.08 9.66
CA THR A 490 5.94 -5.86 8.55
C THR A 490 5.56 -5.30 7.18
N HIS A 491 4.41 -4.65 7.09
CA HIS A 491 3.87 -4.02 5.87
C HIS A 491 2.75 -3.04 6.20
N TYR A 492 2.31 -2.27 5.22
CA TYR A 492 1.11 -1.43 5.31
C TYR A 492 -0.15 -2.28 5.23
N TYR A 493 -1.17 -1.96 6.05
CA TYR A 493 -2.47 -2.64 6.01
C TYR A 493 -3.32 -2.18 4.82
N ASP A 494 -3.30 -0.87 4.53
CA ASP A 494 -4.10 -0.20 3.49
C ASP A 494 -3.54 -0.44 2.08
N ILE A 495 -3.38 -1.70 1.71
CA ILE A 495 -2.87 -2.15 0.41
C ILE A 495 -3.80 -3.21 -0.18
N VAL A 496 -3.75 -3.38 -1.50
CA VAL A 496 -4.47 -4.48 -2.17
C VAL A 496 -3.80 -5.80 -1.77
N GLY A 497 -4.59 -6.72 -1.24
CA GLY A 497 -4.12 -7.98 -0.69
C GLY A 497 -4.89 -9.20 -1.18
N CYS A 498 -4.16 -10.21 -1.66
CA CYS A 498 -4.70 -11.53 -1.97
C CYS A 498 -4.61 -12.43 -0.74
N GLU A 499 -5.71 -12.50 0.01
CA GLU A 499 -5.83 -13.34 1.18
C GLU A 499 -7.27 -13.82 1.35
N GLN A 500 -7.41 -15.09 1.72
CA GLN A 500 -8.71 -15.66 2.03
C GLN A 500 -8.81 -15.89 3.54
N GLY A 501 -9.77 -15.27 4.24
CA GLY A 501 -9.97 -15.57 5.67
C GLY A 501 -10.79 -14.50 6.41
N PRO A 502 -11.28 -14.82 7.62
CA PRO A 502 -12.00 -13.86 8.46
C PRO A 502 -11.06 -12.86 9.15
N GLN A 503 -9.78 -13.21 9.33
CA GLN A 503 -8.75 -12.33 9.87
C GLN A 503 -7.79 -12.01 8.74
N THR A 504 -7.97 -10.85 8.11
CA THR A 504 -7.11 -10.41 7.02
C THR A 504 -5.97 -9.55 7.55
N VAL A 505 -4.78 -9.73 6.99
CA VAL A 505 -3.59 -8.89 7.20
C VAL A 505 -3.56 -7.68 6.26
N PHE A 506 -4.44 -7.67 5.26
CA PHE A 506 -4.66 -6.57 4.33
C PHE A 506 -6.07 -5.99 4.45
N ASP A 507 -6.29 -4.79 3.89
CA ASP A 507 -7.61 -4.17 3.83
C ASP A 507 -8.56 -4.89 2.84
N PRO A 508 -9.62 -5.56 3.33
CA PRO A 508 -10.55 -6.25 2.46
C PRO A 508 -11.38 -5.30 1.59
N GLU A 509 -11.61 -4.05 1.99
CA GLU A 509 -12.39 -3.10 1.19
C GLU A 509 -11.62 -2.69 -0.08
N LEU A 510 -10.32 -2.40 0.05
CA LEU A 510 -9.45 -2.13 -1.10
C LEU A 510 -9.32 -3.35 -2.03
N SER A 511 -9.29 -4.56 -1.48
CA SER A 511 -9.16 -5.79 -2.28
C SER A 511 -10.40 -6.15 -3.10
N LYS A 512 -11.60 -5.73 -2.71
CA LYS A 512 -12.87 -6.14 -3.38
C LYS A 512 -12.91 -5.83 -4.87
N ASP A 513 -12.32 -4.71 -5.28
CA ASP A 513 -12.34 -4.27 -6.68
C ASP A 513 -11.36 -5.06 -7.58
N TYR A 514 -10.44 -5.80 -6.96
CA TYR A 514 -9.37 -6.53 -7.67
C TYR A 514 -9.48 -8.04 -7.51
N CYS A 515 -10.23 -8.50 -6.51
CA CYS A 515 -10.27 -9.90 -6.10
C CYS A 515 -11.65 -10.53 -6.31
N ALA A 516 -11.67 -11.74 -6.86
CA ALA A 516 -12.88 -12.51 -7.08
C ALA A 516 -12.65 -14.01 -6.84
N VAL A 517 -13.70 -14.69 -6.40
CA VAL A 517 -13.69 -16.16 -6.28
C VAL A 517 -13.99 -16.76 -7.64
N LYS A 518 -13.04 -17.50 -8.21
CA LYS A 518 -13.19 -18.17 -9.51
C LYS A 518 -13.40 -19.68 -9.37
N PRO A 519 -14.42 -20.27 -10.03
CA PRO A 519 -14.61 -21.71 -10.02
C PRO A 519 -13.59 -22.40 -10.93
N MET A 520 -12.72 -23.24 -10.37
CA MET A 520 -11.82 -24.08 -11.15
C MET A 520 -12.43 -25.44 -11.47
N GLY A 521 -12.10 -25.95 -12.65
CA GLY A 521 -12.46 -27.31 -13.06
C GLY A 521 -11.71 -28.40 -12.29
N ASN A 522 -11.98 -29.65 -12.67
CA ASN A 522 -11.17 -30.81 -12.34
C ASN A 522 -10.99 -31.12 -10.85
N GLY A 523 -11.94 -30.72 -10.01
CA GLY A 523 -11.97 -31.04 -8.58
C GLY A 523 -11.06 -30.17 -7.70
N ILE A 524 -10.46 -29.11 -8.25
CA ILE A 524 -9.61 -28.16 -7.52
C ILE A 524 -10.44 -27.34 -6.52
N GLY A 525 -11.68 -27.01 -6.88
CA GLY A 525 -12.55 -26.14 -6.08
C GLY A 525 -12.42 -24.66 -6.48
N PRO A 526 -13.07 -23.75 -5.76
CA PRO A 526 -12.96 -22.32 -6.03
C PRO A 526 -11.59 -21.78 -5.57
N ILE A 527 -11.01 -20.88 -6.38
CA ILE A 527 -9.79 -20.14 -6.04
C ILE A 527 -10.12 -18.68 -5.76
N TYR A 528 -9.40 -18.04 -4.83
CA TYR A 528 -9.48 -16.60 -4.62
C TYR A 528 -8.42 -15.89 -5.47
N GLU A 529 -8.83 -15.31 -6.60
CA GLU A 529 -7.92 -14.67 -7.55
C GLU A 529 -8.00 -13.14 -7.44
N CYS A 530 -6.85 -12.50 -7.25
CA CYS A 530 -6.70 -11.05 -7.29
C CYS A 530 -5.87 -10.64 -8.51
N ALA A 531 -6.43 -9.81 -9.38
CA ALA A 531 -5.74 -9.31 -10.56
C ALA A 531 -5.50 -7.80 -10.43
N TYR A 532 -4.26 -7.43 -10.11
CA TYR A 532 -3.87 -6.03 -9.94
C TYR A 532 -3.28 -5.47 -11.25
N GLN A 533 -3.96 -4.49 -11.83
CA GLN A 533 -3.46 -3.72 -12.96
C GLN A 533 -2.69 -2.49 -12.47
N ILE A 534 -1.39 -2.46 -12.75
CA ILE A 534 -0.51 -1.37 -12.38
C ILE A 534 -0.82 -0.16 -13.26
N LYS A 535 -1.37 0.91 -12.66
CA LYS A 535 -1.75 2.16 -13.34
C LYS A 535 -0.84 3.35 -13.03
N CYS A 536 -0.28 3.40 -11.82
CA CYS A 536 0.53 4.53 -11.32
C CYS A 536 1.69 4.03 -10.46
N ASP A 537 2.71 4.88 -10.29
CA ASP A 537 3.87 4.65 -9.41
C ASP A 537 3.49 4.61 -7.93
N GLY A 538 4.20 3.80 -7.15
CA GLY A 538 4.23 3.90 -5.69
C GLY A 538 3.13 3.13 -4.95
N TRP A 539 2.64 2.03 -5.53
CA TRP A 539 1.63 1.19 -4.89
C TRP A 539 2.22 -0.14 -4.45
N GLN A 540 1.87 -0.56 -3.23
CA GLN A 540 2.19 -1.88 -2.72
C GLN A 540 1.00 -2.84 -2.91
N VAL A 541 1.31 -4.11 -3.13
CA VAL A 541 0.31 -5.18 -3.27
C VAL A 541 0.85 -6.46 -2.65
N GLY A 542 0.00 -7.18 -1.93
CA GLY A 542 0.43 -8.34 -1.15
C GLY A 542 -0.33 -9.62 -1.47
N ILE A 543 0.28 -10.76 -1.12
CA ILE A 543 -0.36 -12.08 -1.04
C ILE A 543 0.00 -12.73 0.30
N HIS A 544 -0.98 -13.32 0.96
CA HIS A 544 -0.80 -14.05 2.21
C HIS A 544 -1.50 -15.41 2.15
N CYS A 545 -0.74 -16.47 2.38
CA CYS A 545 -1.21 -17.84 2.44
C CYS A 545 -1.59 -18.22 3.87
N ARG A 546 -2.60 -19.08 4.01
CA ARG A 546 -3.08 -19.53 5.31
C ARG A 546 -2.06 -20.43 6.02
N PRO A 547 -2.20 -20.60 7.35
CA PRO A 547 -1.44 -21.61 8.07
C PRO A 547 -1.59 -23.00 7.42
N GLY A 548 -0.46 -23.58 6.99
CA GLY A 548 -0.40 -24.89 6.34
C GLY A 548 -0.46 -24.85 4.81
N GLU A 549 -0.61 -23.68 4.19
CA GLU A 549 -0.43 -23.45 2.76
C GLU A 549 1.03 -23.03 2.46
N GLU A 550 1.40 -23.11 1.18
CA GLU A 550 2.73 -22.76 0.67
C GLU A 550 2.61 -21.70 -0.44
N LEU A 551 3.41 -20.62 -0.36
CA LEU A 551 3.47 -19.58 -1.37
C LEU A 551 4.47 -19.95 -2.47
N LEU A 552 4.01 -19.95 -3.73
CA LEU A 552 4.77 -20.37 -4.90
C LEU A 552 4.83 -19.29 -5.99
N PRO A 553 5.94 -19.23 -6.76
CA PRO A 553 7.15 -20.06 -6.63
C PRO A 553 8.13 -19.47 -5.60
N ASP A 554 8.75 -20.32 -4.78
CA ASP A 554 9.80 -19.93 -3.82
C ASP A 554 9.44 -18.68 -2.98
N ASN A 555 8.25 -18.68 -2.38
CA ASN A 555 7.71 -17.56 -1.59
C ASN A 555 7.62 -16.22 -2.37
N CYS A 556 7.67 -16.26 -3.70
CA CYS A 556 7.62 -15.13 -4.61
C CYS A 556 8.69 -14.04 -4.39
N GLU A 557 9.84 -14.39 -3.82
CA GLU A 557 10.85 -13.40 -3.43
C GLU A 557 11.49 -12.65 -4.59
N SER A 558 11.83 -13.38 -5.65
CA SER A 558 12.49 -12.84 -6.84
C SER A 558 11.97 -13.44 -8.14
N THR A 559 11.09 -14.45 -8.04
CA THR A 559 10.54 -15.17 -9.18
C THR A 559 9.02 -15.22 -9.08
N GLY A 560 8.38 -15.25 -10.24
CA GLY A 560 6.94 -15.43 -10.37
C GLY A 560 6.63 -16.33 -11.56
N TYR A 561 5.40 -16.80 -11.66
CA TYR A 561 4.93 -17.48 -12.86
C TYR A 561 4.63 -16.45 -13.94
N ASP A 562 5.41 -16.38 -15.00
CA ASP A 562 5.05 -15.63 -16.20
C ASP A 562 3.87 -16.31 -16.86
N LEU A 563 2.71 -15.66 -16.82
CA LEU A 563 1.48 -16.22 -17.36
C LEU A 563 1.52 -16.35 -18.88
N SER A 564 2.39 -15.61 -19.58
CA SER A 564 2.47 -15.64 -21.05
C SER A 564 3.25 -16.84 -21.59
N SER A 565 4.21 -17.35 -20.82
CA SER A 565 5.00 -18.53 -21.16
C SER A 565 4.71 -19.74 -20.26
N ASN A 566 3.91 -19.52 -19.21
CA ASN A 566 3.54 -20.49 -18.20
C ASN A 566 4.77 -21.13 -17.50
N LYS A 567 5.79 -20.31 -17.21
CA LYS A 567 7.07 -20.72 -16.62
C LYS A 567 7.44 -19.84 -15.44
N VAL A 568 8.26 -20.39 -14.54
CA VAL A 568 8.91 -19.59 -13.50
C VAL A 568 9.97 -18.70 -14.14
N MET A 569 9.87 -17.39 -13.91
CA MET A 569 10.79 -16.38 -14.44
C MET A 569 11.13 -15.37 -13.35
N MET A 570 12.28 -14.70 -13.48
CA MET A 570 12.62 -13.60 -12.59
C MET A 570 11.62 -12.44 -12.76
N LEU A 571 11.19 -11.88 -11.64
CA LEU A 571 10.37 -10.68 -11.64
C LEU A 571 11.16 -9.51 -12.26
N PRO A 572 10.49 -8.58 -12.94
CA PRO A 572 11.15 -7.43 -13.53
C PRO A 572 11.64 -6.50 -12.41
N GLU A 573 12.72 -5.75 -12.64
CA GLU A 573 13.29 -4.81 -11.66
C GLU A 573 12.28 -3.75 -11.17
N SER A 574 11.20 -3.52 -11.93
CA SER A 574 10.07 -2.67 -11.55
C SER A 574 9.21 -3.23 -10.41
N VAL A 575 9.34 -4.53 -10.11
CA VAL A 575 8.58 -5.24 -9.08
C VAL A 575 9.58 -5.75 -8.06
N CYS A 576 9.71 -5.01 -6.97
CA CYS A 576 10.64 -5.28 -5.88
C CYS A 576 9.90 -5.84 -4.67
N ASN A 577 10.64 -6.45 -3.75
CA ASN A 577 10.09 -6.81 -2.45
C ASN A 577 9.97 -5.54 -1.58
N ALA A 578 8.77 -5.27 -1.07
CA ALA A 578 8.52 -4.20 -0.11
C ALA A 578 8.92 -4.60 1.31
N THR A 579 8.90 -5.90 1.62
CA THR A 579 9.24 -6.40 2.95
C THR A 579 10.75 -6.54 3.12
N THR A 580 11.29 -6.00 4.21
CA THR A 580 12.72 -6.13 4.56
C THR A 580 13.06 -7.49 5.16
N TYR A 581 12.05 -8.27 5.57
CA TYR A 581 12.20 -9.55 6.24
C TYR A 581 11.32 -10.63 5.59
N ARG A 582 11.87 -11.83 5.41
CA ARG A 582 11.14 -12.99 4.86
C ARG A 582 10.12 -13.52 5.86
N ILE A 583 8.84 -13.42 5.53
CA ILE A 583 7.76 -14.06 6.29
C ILE A 583 7.21 -15.20 5.42
N PRO A 584 7.37 -16.48 5.82
CA PRO A 584 6.86 -17.60 5.05
C PRO A 584 5.36 -17.47 4.80
N GLY A 585 4.94 -17.62 3.55
CA GLY A 585 3.54 -17.50 3.16
C GLY A 585 3.07 -16.05 2.94
N LEU A 586 3.89 -15.04 3.24
CA LEU A 586 3.58 -13.63 2.97
C LEU A 586 4.59 -13.06 1.99
N HIS A 587 4.10 -12.33 0.99
CA HIS A 587 4.95 -11.47 0.17
C HIS A 587 4.22 -10.18 -0.17
N VAL A 588 4.92 -9.05 -0.09
CA VAL A 588 4.41 -7.73 -0.49
C VAL A 588 5.35 -7.14 -1.52
N PHE A 589 4.80 -6.75 -2.66
CA PHE A 589 5.51 -6.17 -3.77
C PHE A 589 5.45 -4.65 -3.68
N ASP A 590 6.59 -4.00 -3.89
CA ASP A 590 6.69 -2.58 -4.21
C ASP A 590 6.86 -2.41 -5.71
N ILE A 591 6.07 -1.52 -6.31
CA ILE A 591 5.94 -1.42 -7.77
C ILE A 591 6.33 -0.02 -8.23
N GLY A 592 7.41 0.05 -9.02
CA GLY A 592 7.88 1.26 -9.70
C GLY A 592 7.78 1.14 -11.22
N LEU A 593 7.26 2.16 -11.92
CA LEU A 593 7.15 2.20 -13.37
C LEU A 593 8.46 2.69 -13.99
N ASN A 594 9.46 1.80 -14.10
CA ASN A 594 10.73 2.12 -14.76
C ASN A 594 10.83 1.56 -16.20
N GLY A 595 9.74 1.12 -16.85
CA GLY A 595 9.83 0.56 -18.19
C GLY A 595 8.55 0.49 -19.03
N ASP A 596 8.76 0.36 -20.34
CA ASP A 596 7.73 0.22 -21.39
C ASP A 596 7.38 -1.25 -21.71
N ILE A 597 7.89 -2.23 -20.95
CA ILE A 597 7.71 -3.65 -21.27
C ILE A 597 6.49 -4.20 -20.52
N PRO A 598 5.40 -4.58 -21.21
CA PRO A 598 4.23 -5.14 -20.54
C PRO A 598 4.56 -6.50 -19.93
N PHE A 599 3.97 -6.83 -18.79
CA PHE A 599 4.18 -8.11 -18.10
C PHE A 599 2.92 -8.62 -17.41
N SER A 600 2.91 -9.91 -17.10
CA SER A 600 1.83 -10.58 -16.39
C SER A 600 2.39 -11.72 -15.55
N TYR A 601 2.67 -11.45 -14.28
CA TYR A 601 3.23 -12.42 -13.34
C TYR A 601 2.20 -12.88 -12.33
N ALA A 602 2.29 -14.13 -11.88
CA ALA A 602 1.44 -14.66 -10.84
C ALA A 602 2.21 -15.31 -9.70
N CYS A 603 1.62 -15.21 -8.52
CA CYS A 603 2.00 -15.86 -7.28
C CYS A 603 0.79 -16.61 -6.74
N ALA A 604 1.00 -17.81 -6.21
CA ALA A 604 -0.10 -18.68 -5.82
C ALA A 604 0.14 -19.32 -4.45
N CYS A 605 -0.91 -19.37 -3.63
CA CYS A 605 -0.96 -20.19 -2.43
C CYS A 605 -1.50 -21.57 -2.78
N VAL A 606 -0.83 -22.62 -2.32
CA VAL A 606 -1.28 -24.01 -2.50
C VAL A 606 -1.46 -24.72 -1.17
N ASP A 607 -2.46 -25.60 -1.09
CA ASP A 607 -2.73 -26.41 0.09
C ASP A 607 -1.74 -27.60 0.22
N GLN A 608 -1.93 -28.39 1.28
CA GLN A 608 -1.11 -29.58 1.56
C GLN A 608 -1.15 -30.66 0.46
N ARG A 609 -2.17 -30.64 -0.42
CA ARG A 609 -2.31 -31.54 -1.58
C ARG A 609 -1.79 -30.90 -2.88
N GLY A 610 -1.35 -29.65 -2.81
CA GLY A 610 -0.88 -28.85 -3.93
C GLY A 610 -2.00 -28.25 -4.77
N TYR A 611 -3.24 -28.21 -4.27
CA TYR A 611 -4.32 -27.47 -4.93
C TYR A 611 -4.16 -25.99 -4.66
N GLU A 612 -4.30 -25.18 -5.70
CA GLU A 612 -4.31 -23.73 -5.58
C GLU A 612 -5.53 -23.26 -4.79
N THR A 613 -5.30 -22.35 -3.83
CA THR A 613 -6.36 -21.75 -3.01
C THR A 613 -6.50 -20.26 -3.28
N SER A 614 -5.38 -19.56 -3.49
CA SER A 614 -5.35 -18.13 -3.77
C SER A 614 -4.31 -17.79 -4.83
N ARG A 615 -4.56 -16.76 -5.64
CA ARG A 615 -3.68 -16.30 -6.72
C ARG A 615 -3.63 -14.79 -6.79
N LEU A 616 -2.44 -14.21 -6.74
CA LEU A 616 -2.20 -12.80 -7.06
C LEU A 616 -1.59 -12.71 -8.46
N ILE A 617 -2.18 -11.88 -9.33
CA ILE A 617 -1.68 -11.60 -10.68
C ILE A 617 -1.32 -10.12 -10.78
N LEU A 618 -0.05 -9.84 -11.06
CA LEU A 618 0.49 -8.51 -11.33
C LEU A 618 0.51 -8.27 -12.84
N LYS A 619 -0.25 -7.27 -13.31
CA LYS A 619 -0.38 -6.95 -14.73
C LYS A 619 0.08 -5.52 -15.01
N TYR A 620 0.98 -5.36 -15.96
CA TYR A 620 1.31 -4.06 -16.53
C TYR A 620 1.02 -4.07 -18.04
N MET A 621 0.31 -3.04 -18.49
CA MET A 621 -0.09 -2.88 -19.89
C MET A 621 0.36 -1.52 -20.40
N THR A 622 0.87 -1.50 -21.64
CA THR A 622 1.19 -0.24 -22.30
C THR A 622 -0.06 0.37 -22.93
N ASN A 623 -0.16 1.69 -22.91
CA ASN A 623 -1.28 2.41 -23.51
C ASN A 623 -0.87 2.97 -24.87
N GLU A 624 -1.68 2.71 -25.90
CA GLU A 624 -1.53 3.27 -27.23
C GLU A 624 -2.81 4.04 -27.59
N VAL A 625 -2.69 5.32 -28.00
CA VAL A 625 -3.84 6.19 -28.27
C VAL A 625 -3.85 6.60 -29.74
N HIS A 626 -4.99 6.41 -30.40
CA HIS A 626 -5.24 6.83 -31.78
C HIS A 626 -6.49 7.70 -31.87
N ALA A 627 -6.35 8.90 -32.43
CA ALA A 627 -7.45 9.82 -32.65
C ALA A 627 -7.91 9.84 -34.12
N TYR A 628 -9.23 9.80 -34.32
CA TYR A 628 -9.91 9.77 -35.61
C TYR A 628 -10.84 10.96 -35.75
N LYS A 629 -10.44 11.91 -36.59
CA LYS A 629 -11.18 13.16 -36.78
C LYS A 629 -12.28 13.01 -37.82
N VAL A 630 -13.53 13.20 -37.40
CA VAL A 630 -14.72 13.21 -38.27
C VAL A 630 -14.92 14.63 -38.81
N ARG A 631 -14.90 14.77 -40.13
CA ARG A 631 -15.01 16.03 -40.88
C ARG A 631 -16.29 16.08 -41.69
N HIS A 632 -16.86 17.28 -41.82
CA HIS A 632 -17.88 17.55 -42.81
C HIS A 632 -17.23 17.73 -44.20
N ALA A 633 -17.60 16.90 -45.18
CA ALA A 633 -17.03 16.92 -46.52
C ALA A 633 -17.78 17.92 -47.43
N TYR A 634 -17.27 19.15 -47.51
CA TYR A 634 -17.87 20.23 -48.31
C TYR A 634 -17.73 20.09 -49.84
N GLN A 635 -16.94 19.13 -50.36
CA GLN A 635 -16.72 18.97 -51.81
C GLN A 635 -17.12 17.59 -52.34
N ARG A 636 -17.89 17.59 -53.44
CA ARG A 636 -18.24 16.40 -54.23
C ARG A 636 -16.99 15.89 -54.97
N ARG A 637 -16.25 14.95 -54.38
CA ARG A 637 -15.38 14.07 -55.16
C ARG A 637 -16.23 12.94 -55.73
N THR A 638 -16.20 12.78 -57.06
CA THR A 638 -16.83 11.68 -57.80
C THR A 638 -15.98 10.41 -57.67
N SER A 639 -16.64 9.27 -57.48
CA SER A 639 -16.10 7.90 -57.25
C SER A 639 -15.06 7.74 -56.13
N LEU A 640 -15.52 7.68 -54.88
CA LEU A 640 -14.71 7.19 -53.77
C LEU A 640 -15.12 5.75 -53.44
N PRO A 641 -14.18 4.88 -53.03
CA PRO A 641 -14.52 3.55 -52.53
C PRO A 641 -15.49 3.67 -51.34
N HIS A 642 -16.48 2.78 -51.31
CA HIS A 642 -17.51 2.71 -50.27
C HIS A 642 -17.45 1.38 -49.52
N VAL A 643 -17.94 1.39 -48.29
CA VAL A 643 -18.15 0.20 -47.45
C VAL A 643 -19.60 0.18 -47.01
N LEU A 644 -20.24 -0.99 -47.06
CA LEU A 644 -21.62 -1.17 -46.58
C LEU A 644 -21.61 -1.63 -45.12
N MET A 645 -22.31 -0.89 -44.24
CA MET A 645 -22.49 -1.25 -42.82
C MET A 645 -23.98 -1.49 -42.54
N PRO A 646 -24.36 -2.50 -41.76
CA PRO A 646 -25.76 -2.71 -41.40
C PRO A 646 -26.27 -1.55 -40.54
N TRP A 647 -27.45 -1.03 -40.87
CA TRP A 647 -28.00 0.14 -40.20
C TRP A 647 -28.75 -0.20 -38.92
N ARG A 648 -29.55 -1.28 -38.94
CA ARG A 648 -30.29 -1.74 -37.76
C ARG A 648 -29.48 -2.80 -37.03
N GLU A 649 -28.71 -2.37 -36.05
CA GLU A 649 -28.11 -3.28 -35.09
C GLU A 649 -29.19 -3.72 -34.08
N VAL A 650 -29.70 -4.94 -34.28
CA VAL A 650 -30.46 -5.79 -33.34
C VAL A 650 -31.15 -5.03 -32.18
N GLY A 651 -32.22 -4.31 -32.51
CA GLY A 651 -33.34 -4.15 -31.58
C GLY A 651 -34.24 -5.37 -31.77
N LEU A 652 -34.18 -6.32 -30.82
CA LEU A 652 -35.11 -7.44 -30.59
C LEU A 652 -35.74 -8.05 -31.86
N ALA A 653 -35.41 -9.31 -32.16
CA ALA A 653 -36.11 -10.14 -33.12
C ALA A 653 -37.63 -10.20 -32.81
N MET A 654 -38.38 -9.20 -33.25
CA MET A 654 -39.81 -9.25 -33.44
C MET A 654 -40.02 -9.96 -34.78
N GLU A 655 -40.73 -11.08 -34.73
CA GLU A 655 -41.14 -11.89 -35.87
C GLU A 655 -41.69 -11.00 -36.99
N GLY A 656 -40.92 -10.89 -38.07
CA GLY A 656 -41.29 -10.14 -39.26
C GLY A 656 -40.05 -9.83 -40.09
N ALA A 657 -39.83 -10.59 -41.17
CA ALA A 657 -38.71 -10.45 -42.08
C ALA A 657 -38.70 -9.06 -42.74
N THR A 658 -38.08 -8.09 -42.08
CA THR A 658 -37.71 -6.81 -42.68
C THR A 658 -36.38 -6.99 -43.40
N THR A 659 -36.33 -6.56 -44.66
CA THR A 659 -35.11 -6.61 -45.49
C THR A 659 -33.97 -5.88 -44.78
N PRO A 660 -32.76 -6.46 -44.70
CA PRO A 660 -31.66 -5.81 -43.99
C PRO A 660 -31.29 -4.49 -44.69
N GLU A 661 -31.40 -3.40 -43.92
CA GLU A 661 -31.05 -2.05 -44.34
C GLU A 661 -29.54 -1.84 -44.18
N TYR A 662 -28.85 -1.42 -45.23
CA TYR A 662 -27.41 -1.13 -45.22
C TYR A 662 -27.16 0.37 -45.44
N LEU A 663 -26.25 0.92 -44.64
CA LEU A 663 -25.73 2.27 -44.78
C LEU A 663 -24.49 2.26 -45.69
N MET A 664 -24.53 3.04 -46.77
CA MET A 664 -23.39 3.21 -47.66
C MET A 664 -22.47 4.33 -47.14
N MET A 665 -21.30 3.94 -46.61
CA MET A 665 -20.29 4.89 -46.12
C MET A 665 -19.34 5.27 -47.25
N SER A 666 -19.30 6.55 -47.59
CA SER A 666 -18.38 7.10 -48.61
C SER A 666 -17.16 7.71 -47.93
N TYR A 667 -15.96 7.53 -48.49
CA TYR A 667 -14.67 8.00 -47.93
C TYR A 667 -14.27 7.31 -46.63
N VAL A 668 -13.84 6.05 -46.76
CA VAL A 668 -13.39 5.21 -45.65
C VAL A 668 -11.88 4.99 -45.75
N PRO A 669 -11.03 5.82 -45.13
CA PRO A 669 -9.63 5.48 -44.97
C PRO A 669 -9.54 4.25 -44.04
N GLN A 670 -9.32 3.08 -44.63
CA GLN A 670 -9.08 1.85 -43.86
C GLN A 670 -7.70 1.97 -43.20
N ARG A 671 -7.67 1.89 -41.87
CA ARG A 671 -6.43 1.76 -41.11
C ARG A 671 -6.46 0.43 -40.39
N THR A 672 -5.42 -0.37 -40.60
CA THR A 672 -5.21 -1.61 -39.86
C THR A 672 -4.20 -1.33 -38.75
N ILE A 673 -4.61 -1.58 -37.50
CA ILE A 673 -3.75 -1.53 -36.32
C ILE A 673 -3.50 -2.96 -35.89
N LYS A 674 -2.24 -3.33 -35.68
CA LYS A 674 -1.91 -4.61 -35.05
C LYS A 674 -1.84 -4.40 -33.55
N MET A 675 -2.58 -5.20 -32.81
CA MET A 675 -2.61 -5.15 -31.35
C MET A 675 -2.00 -6.44 -30.81
N GLU A 676 -0.83 -6.30 -30.21
CA GLU A 676 -0.16 -7.37 -29.47
C GLU A 676 -0.80 -7.53 -28.08
N VAL A 677 -0.63 -8.71 -27.49
CA VAL A 677 -1.00 -8.95 -26.09
C VAL A 677 -0.16 -8.08 -25.14
N GLY A 678 -0.75 -7.65 -24.02
CA GLY A 678 -0.12 -6.73 -23.07
C GLY A 678 -0.33 -5.25 -23.39
N ARG A 679 -1.25 -4.91 -24.29
CA ARG A 679 -1.53 -3.52 -24.70
C ARG A 679 -2.98 -3.13 -24.40
N THR A 680 -3.17 -1.84 -24.18
CA THR A 680 -4.48 -1.16 -24.20
C THR A 680 -4.48 -0.16 -25.34
N LEU A 681 -5.29 -0.43 -26.36
CA LEU A 681 -5.51 0.42 -27.51
C LEU A 681 -6.73 1.32 -27.27
N LYS A 682 -6.52 2.63 -27.20
CA LYS A 682 -7.56 3.65 -27.02
C LYS A 682 -7.83 4.34 -28.35
N LEU A 683 -9.01 4.13 -28.90
CA LEU A 683 -9.48 4.75 -30.14
C LEU A 683 -10.43 5.91 -29.80
N GLN A 684 -10.01 7.13 -30.13
CA GLN A 684 -10.76 8.35 -29.87
C GLN A 684 -11.47 8.82 -31.14
N CYS A 685 -12.78 9.04 -31.06
CA CYS A 685 -13.58 9.59 -32.16
C CYS A 685 -13.80 11.09 -31.89
N GLU A 686 -13.10 11.94 -32.65
CA GLU A 686 -13.05 13.39 -32.40
C GLU A 686 -13.73 14.18 -33.52
N ASN A 687 -14.25 15.37 -33.19
CA ASN A 687 -14.71 16.32 -34.19
C ASN A 687 -13.54 17.24 -34.61
N ASP A 688 -13.36 17.49 -35.90
CA ASP A 688 -12.25 18.30 -36.43
C ASP A 688 -12.33 19.79 -36.02
N PHE A 689 -13.45 20.24 -35.47
CA PHE A 689 -13.68 21.63 -35.05
C PHE A 689 -13.00 22.04 -33.73
N ASP A 690 -12.47 21.09 -32.93
CA ASP A 690 -11.88 21.39 -31.61
C ASP A 690 -10.38 21.75 -31.61
N THR A 691 -9.77 21.95 -32.79
CA THR A 691 -8.35 22.38 -32.88
C THR A 691 -8.09 23.88 -32.78
N PHE A 692 -9.09 24.73 -32.50
CA PHE A 692 -8.87 26.16 -32.23
C PHE A 692 -8.90 26.47 -30.73
N HIS A 693 -7.70 26.63 -30.15
CA HIS A 693 -7.38 27.58 -29.08
C HIS A 693 -8.57 28.23 -28.35
N THR A 694 -9.01 27.67 -27.23
CA THR A 694 -9.75 28.46 -26.21
C THR A 694 -9.57 27.83 -24.82
N ILE A 695 -8.31 27.74 -24.35
CA ILE A 695 -8.01 27.40 -22.94
C ILE A 695 -8.43 28.53 -21.98
N ASN A 696 -8.84 29.72 -22.47
CA ASN A 696 -9.07 30.90 -21.63
C ASN A 696 -10.45 31.60 -21.79
N GLN A 697 -11.50 30.93 -22.25
CA GLN A 697 -12.86 31.52 -22.16
C GLN A 697 -13.86 30.56 -21.52
N PRO A 698 -14.51 30.95 -20.40
CA PRO A 698 -15.64 30.22 -19.85
C PRO A 698 -16.85 30.48 -20.77
N LEU A 699 -17.00 29.64 -21.79
CA LEU A 699 -18.12 29.70 -22.73
C LEU A 699 -19.29 28.90 -22.16
N ASN A 700 -20.43 29.60 -22.00
CA ASN A 700 -21.76 29.05 -21.77
C ASN A 700 -21.99 27.76 -22.60
N ILE A 701 -22.10 26.62 -21.91
CA ILE A 701 -22.12 25.28 -22.50
C ILE A 701 -23.51 24.90 -23.07
N ASP A 702 -24.55 25.71 -22.87
CA ASP A 702 -25.93 25.26 -23.10
C ASP A 702 -26.49 25.36 -24.53
N ALA A 703 -25.72 25.76 -25.56
CA ALA A 703 -26.31 26.03 -26.88
C ALA A 703 -25.80 25.20 -28.08
N ASN A 704 -24.76 24.36 -27.94
CA ASN A 704 -24.25 23.57 -29.08
C ASN A 704 -24.82 22.14 -29.11
N THR A 705 -26.08 22.01 -29.54
CA THR A 705 -26.78 20.74 -29.82
C THR A 705 -26.11 19.84 -30.87
N GLY A 706 -25.02 20.28 -31.51
CA GLY A 706 -24.27 19.53 -32.51
C GLY A 706 -23.16 18.61 -31.98
N ARG A 707 -22.70 18.75 -30.72
CA ARG A 707 -21.55 17.97 -30.19
C ARG A 707 -21.89 16.51 -29.82
N ASN A 708 -23.16 16.17 -29.63
CA ASN A 708 -23.60 14.82 -29.18
C ASN A 708 -23.80 13.78 -30.30
N LYS A 709 -23.24 14.01 -31.51
CA LYS A 709 -23.56 13.17 -32.68
C LYS A 709 -22.48 12.19 -33.10
N LEU A 710 -21.27 12.18 -32.53
CA LEU A 710 -20.26 11.17 -32.89
C LEU A 710 -20.53 9.86 -32.13
N LYS A 711 -20.11 8.71 -32.67
CA LYS A 711 -20.15 7.40 -32.00
C LYS A 711 -19.18 6.41 -32.61
N TRP A 712 -18.78 5.41 -31.82
CA TRP A 712 -18.19 4.17 -32.32
C TRP A 712 -19.29 3.12 -32.55
N PHE A 713 -19.17 2.37 -33.64
CA PHE A 713 -20.00 1.21 -33.97
C PHE A 713 -19.14 -0.07 -33.98
N PRO A 714 -19.70 -1.24 -33.58
CA PRO A 714 -21.11 -1.46 -33.25
C PRO A 714 -21.54 -0.81 -31.92
N ASP A 715 -22.85 -0.66 -31.72
CA ASP A 715 -23.47 -0.01 -30.56
C ASP A 715 -23.18 -0.73 -29.24
N ASN A 716 -22.97 -2.05 -29.31
CA ASN A 716 -22.61 -2.91 -28.18
C ASN A 716 -21.24 -3.57 -28.44
N PRO A 717 -20.14 -2.79 -28.40
CA PRO A 717 -18.81 -3.29 -28.74
C PRO A 717 -18.27 -4.29 -27.70
N GLN A 718 -18.93 -4.47 -26.56
CA GLN A 718 -18.61 -5.52 -25.59
C GLN A 718 -19.07 -6.92 -26.06
N ILE A 719 -20.02 -6.99 -26.99
CA ILE A 719 -20.65 -8.24 -27.43
C ILE A 719 -20.34 -8.53 -28.91
N PHE A 720 -20.29 -7.48 -29.73
CA PHE A 720 -20.14 -7.58 -31.16
C PHE A 720 -18.94 -6.77 -31.69
N PHE A 721 -18.39 -7.22 -32.79
CA PHE A 721 -17.48 -6.46 -33.65
C PHE A 721 -17.88 -6.65 -35.12
N TYR A 722 -17.29 -5.90 -36.04
CA TYR A 722 -17.52 -6.11 -37.47
C TYR A 722 -16.44 -6.96 -38.14
N ALA A 723 -16.85 -7.94 -38.94
CA ALA A 723 -15.97 -8.67 -39.84
C ALA A 723 -16.15 -8.20 -41.30
N PHE A 724 -15.06 -8.19 -42.07
CA PHE A 724 -15.10 -7.86 -43.49
C PHE A 724 -15.54 -9.07 -44.33
N SER A 725 -16.61 -8.88 -45.11
CA SER A 725 -17.05 -9.79 -46.16
C SER A 725 -16.89 -9.13 -47.52
N HIS A 726 -16.23 -9.81 -48.47
CA HIS A 726 -16.11 -9.33 -49.84
C HIS A 726 -17.32 -9.82 -50.65
N THR A 727 -18.11 -8.88 -51.17
CA THR A 727 -19.27 -9.16 -52.02
C THR A 727 -19.06 -8.55 -53.41
N PRO A 728 -19.80 -8.98 -54.45
CA PRO A 728 -19.74 -8.35 -55.78
C PRO A 728 -20.00 -6.83 -55.74
N ASP A 729 -20.79 -6.36 -54.77
CA ASP A 729 -21.18 -4.95 -54.58
C ASP A 729 -20.15 -4.12 -53.79
N GLY A 730 -19.04 -4.74 -53.38
CA GLY A 730 -17.96 -4.15 -52.61
C GLY A 730 -17.74 -4.78 -51.22
N PRO A 731 -16.84 -4.21 -50.42
CA PRO A 731 -16.60 -4.64 -49.04
C PRO A 731 -17.81 -4.33 -48.15
N LYS A 732 -18.21 -5.32 -47.37
CA LYS A 732 -19.37 -5.28 -46.48
C LYS A 732 -18.95 -5.63 -45.05
N LEU A 733 -19.39 -4.85 -44.08
CA LEU A 733 -19.23 -5.15 -42.66
C LEU A 733 -20.38 -6.04 -42.20
N MET A 734 -20.07 -7.11 -41.49
CA MET A 734 -21.04 -8.05 -40.92
C MET A 734 -20.81 -8.15 -39.41
N PRO A 735 -21.83 -7.95 -38.56
CA PRO A 735 -21.66 -8.05 -37.13
C PRO A 735 -21.39 -9.50 -36.76
N GLU A 736 -20.39 -9.71 -35.92
CA GLU A 736 -19.97 -11.02 -35.45
C GLU A 736 -19.83 -10.96 -33.93
N LYS A 737 -20.18 -12.06 -33.27
CA LYS A 737 -20.02 -12.18 -31.82
C LYS A 737 -18.64 -12.73 -31.50
N TYR A 738 -18.03 -12.22 -30.43
CA TYR A 738 -16.74 -12.72 -29.94
C TYR A 738 -16.77 -14.24 -29.70
N GLU A 739 -17.85 -14.78 -29.12
CA GLU A 739 -18.00 -16.22 -28.82
C GLU A 739 -17.92 -17.14 -30.06
N HIS A 740 -18.24 -16.63 -31.25
CA HIS A 740 -18.20 -17.43 -32.47
C HIS A 740 -16.82 -17.40 -33.15
N SER A 741 -16.08 -16.32 -33.00
CA SER A 741 -14.80 -16.11 -33.69
C SER A 741 -13.59 -16.38 -32.81
N ILE A 742 -13.74 -16.28 -31.49
CA ILE A 742 -12.65 -16.30 -30.52
C ILE A 742 -12.97 -17.30 -29.40
N ALA A 743 -11.97 -18.08 -29.03
CA ALA A 743 -11.93 -18.83 -27.78
C ALA A 743 -10.93 -18.12 -26.85
N MET A 744 -11.31 -17.83 -25.61
CA MET A 744 -10.47 -17.07 -24.71
C MET A 744 -10.70 -17.38 -23.24
N THR A 745 -9.71 -17.08 -22.41
CA THR A 745 -9.86 -17.08 -20.94
C THR A 745 -10.65 -15.86 -20.48
N GLU A 746 -11.32 -15.96 -19.34
CA GLU A 746 -12.06 -14.83 -18.76
C GLU A 746 -11.15 -13.58 -18.59
N GLY A 747 -11.59 -12.43 -19.11
CA GLY A 747 -10.82 -11.17 -19.06
C GLY A 747 -9.61 -11.11 -20.01
N ALA A 748 -9.45 -12.07 -20.92
CA ALA A 748 -8.37 -12.09 -21.92
C ALA A 748 -8.41 -10.90 -22.90
N LEU A 749 -9.63 -10.50 -23.29
CA LEU A 749 -9.91 -9.33 -24.11
C LEU A 749 -11.07 -8.57 -23.49
N GLU A 750 -10.84 -7.30 -23.17
CA GLU A 750 -11.85 -6.41 -22.61
C GLU A 750 -12.02 -5.20 -23.51
N ILE A 751 -13.27 -4.94 -23.91
CA ILE A 751 -13.65 -3.80 -24.72
C ILE A 751 -14.49 -2.88 -23.84
N THR A 752 -13.96 -1.71 -23.52
CA THR A 752 -14.67 -0.70 -22.72
C THR A 752 -15.02 0.50 -23.59
N TYR A 753 -16.19 1.06 -23.29
CA TYR A 753 -16.69 2.26 -23.94
C TYR A 753 -16.84 3.33 -22.87
N SER A 754 -16.10 4.42 -22.99
CA SER A 754 -16.11 5.50 -22.00
C SER A 754 -16.36 6.85 -22.65
N GLU A 755 -17.35 7.57 -22.13
CA GLU A 755 -17.46 9.02 -22.30
C GLU A 755 -16.46 9.69 -21.36
N GLN A 756 -15.56 10.50 -21.89
CA GLN A 756 -14.56 11.17 -21.06
C GLN A 756 -15.27 12.19 -20.15
N TRP A 757 -15.10 12.04 -18.83
CA TRP A 757 -15.80 12.84 -17.82
C TRP A 757 -15.57 14.33 -18.09
N GLY A 758 -16.66 15.07 -18.34
CA GLY A 758 -16.66 16.53 -18.44
C GLY A 758 -16.53 17.13 -19.84
N ILE A 759 -16.36 16.34 -20.91
CA ILE A 759 -16.34 16.88 -22.29
C ILE A 759 -17.37 16.17 -23.18
N PRO A 760 -18.60 16.73 -23.31
CA PRO A 760 -19.59 16.21 -24.24
C PRO A 760 -19.02 16.20 -25.67
N GLY A 761 -18.93 15.03 -26.29
CA GLY A 761 -18.46 14.86 -27.68
C GLY A 761 -17.15 14.06 -27.84
N TYR A 762 -16.48 13.65 -26.77
CA TYR A 762 -15.28 12.81 -26.83
C TYR A 762 -15.61 11.36 -26.44
N LEU A 763 -15.68 10.48 -27.44
CA LEU A 763 -16.00 9.08 -27.26
C LEU A 763 -14.76 8.23 -27.48
N GLN A 764 -14.41 7.48 -26.44
CA GLN A 764 -13.26 6.59 -26.44
C GLN A 764 -13.73 5.14 -26.38
N LEU A 765 -13.28 4.37 -27.36
CA LEU A 765 -13.33 2.92 -27.33
C LEU A 765 -11.96 2.43 -26.88
N ALA A 766 -11.88 1.68 -25.79
CA ALA A 766 -10.63 1.07 -25.35
C ALA A 766 -10.71 -0.46 -25.51
N ILE A 767 -9.74 -1.03 -26.19
CA ILE A 767 -9.58 -2.46 -26.40
C ILE A 767 -8.33 -2.87 -25.63
N SER A 768 -8.46 -3.73 -24.65
CA SER A 768 -7.35 -4.14 -23.78
C SER A 768 -7.18 -5.65 -23.80
N SER A 769 -5.93 -6.09 -23.90
CA SER A 769 -5.55 -7.49 -23.73
C SER A 769 -4.27 -7.53 -22.91
N HIS A 770 -4.30 -8.28 -21.81
CA HIS A 770 -3.16 -8.43 -20.92
C HIS A 770 -2.20 -9.51 -21.43
N ARG A 771 -0.93 -9.45 -21.04
CA ARG A 771 0.12 -10.31 -21.61
C ARG A 771 -0.08 -11.81 -21.30
N GLY A 772 -0.73 -12.15 -20.19
CA GLY A 772 -1.10 -13.52 -19.82
C GLY A 772 -2.44 -14.01 -20.40
N ALA A 773 -3.05 -13.25 -21.32
CA ALA A 773 -4.31 -13.64 -21.95
C ALA A 773 -4.13 -14.86 -22.87
N ILE A 774 -5.09 -15.78 -22.86
CA ILE A 774 -5.20 -16.82 -23.89
C ILE A 774 -6.24 -16.36 -24.89
N LEU A 775 -5.82 -16.08 -26.12
CA LEU A 775 -6.68 -15.62 -27.21
C LEU A 775 -6.48 -16.51 -28.44
N ILE A 776 -7.54 -17.21 -28.84
CA ILE A 776 -7.49 -18.23 -29.88
C ILE A 776 -8.51 -17.89 -30.96
N SER A 777 -8.05 -17.80 -32.22
CA SER A 777 -8.96 -17.65 -33.36
C SER A 777 -9.61 -19.00 -33.70
N LYS A 778 -10.96 -19.03 -33.70
CA LYS A 778 -11.74 -20.18 -34.18
C LYS A 778 -11.70 -20.31 -35.72
N ASN A 779 -11.23 -19.28 -36.43
CA ASN A 779 -11.09 -19.29 -37.89
C ASN A 779 -9.74 -19.89 -38.34
N PRO A 780 -9.72 -21.07 -38.99
CA PRO A 780 -8.48 -21.75 -39.36
C PRO A 780 -7.67 -21.00 -40.42
N ARG A 781 -8.28 -20.10 -41.20
CA ARG A 781 -7.57 -19.30 -42.22
C ARG A 781 -6.79 -18.13 -41.60
N ASN A 782 -7.27 -17.63 -40.46
CA ASN A 782 -6.70 -16.49 -39.73
C ASN A 782 -6.29 -16.93 -38.32
N ALA A 783 -5.39 -17.92 -38.25
CA ALA A 783 -4.96 -18.51 -36.99
C ALA A 783 -3.92 -17.70 -36.21
N LYS A 784 -3.44 -16.56 -36.75
CA LYS A 784 -2.42 -15.70 -36.13
C LYS A 784 -2.97 -14.40 -35.53
N ALA A 785 -4.14 -13.97 -35.98
CA ALA A 785 -4.78 -12.76 -35.52
C ALA A 785 -6.28 -12.79 -35.82
N VAL A 786 -7.08 -12.16 -34.97
CA VAL A 786 -8.50 -11.90 -35.19
C VAL A 786 -8.65 -10.44 -35.63
N SER A 787 -9.06 -10.22 -36.88
CA SER A 787 -9.38 -8.90 -37.41
C SER A 787 -10.76 -8.45 -36.93
N MET A 788 -10.80 -7.36 -36.18
CA MET A 788 -12.02 -6.74 -35.69
C MET A 788 -12.17 -5.34 -36.27
N ALA A 789 -13.28 -5.04 -36.95
CA ALA A 789 -13.53 -3.71 -37.46
C ALA A 789 -14.46 -2.91 -36.53
N PHE A 790 -14.11 -1.65 -36.33
CA PHE A 790 -14.90 -0.64 -35.60
C PHE A 790 -15.06 0.60 -36.48
N VAL A 791 -16.19 1.28 -36.35
CA VAL A 791 -16.49 2.44 -37.20
C VAL A 791 -16.68 3.69 -36.33
N CYS A 792 -15.89 4.73 -36.57
CA CYS A 792 -16.08 6.05 -35.97
C CYS A 792 -16.74 6.99 -37.01
N GLY A 793 -17.85 7.61 -36.62
CA GLY A 793 -18.57 8.55 -37.46
C GLY A 793 -19.73 9.24 -36.76
N LYS A 794 -20.47 10.07 -37.52
CA LYS A 794 -21.68 10.74 -37.03
C LYS A 794 -22.83 9.74 -37.01
N ARG A 795 -23.49 9.56 -35.87
CA ARG A 795 -24.77 8.86 -35.74
C ARG A 795 -25.78 9.45 -36.73
N PRO A 796 -26.24 8.68 -37.73
CA PRO A 796 -27.24 9.16 -38.68
C PRO A 796 -28.57 9.43 -37.99
N GLU A 797 -29.16 10.58 -38.30
CA GLU A 797 -30.55 10.88 -37.92
C GLU A 797 -31.51 10.42 -39.03
N PRO A 798 -32.77 10.09 -38.72
CA PRO A 798 -33.75 9.71 -39.75
C PRO A 798 -33.89 10.75 -40.87
N SER A 799 -33.67 12.03 -40.56
CA SER A 799 -33.64 13.13 -41.53
C SER A 799 -32.47 13.08 -42.51
N ASP A 800 -31.38 12.39 -42.16
CA ASP A 800 -30.16 12.31 -42.96
C ASP A 800 -30.24 11.19 -44.01
N LEU A 801 -31.25 10.31 -43.97
CA LEU A 801 -31.32 9.10 -44.79
C LEU A 801 -32.15 9.31 -46.06
N SER A 802 -31.56 9.00 -47.22
CA SER A 802 -32.26 8.92 -48.51
C SER A 802 -32.22 7.48 -49.04
N ILE A 803 -33.38 6.96 -49.44
CA ILE A 803 -33.49 5.62 -50.02
C ILE A 803 -33.04 5.70 -51.49
N ILE A 804 -32.02 4.92 -51.86
CA ILE A 804 -31.70 4.71 -53.28
C ILE A 804 -32.64 3.60 -53.78
N SER A 805 -33.73 3.97 -54.44
CA SER A 805 -34.41 3.06 -55.36
C SER A 805 -33.74 3.20 -56.70
N ASP A 806 -32.70 2.40 -56.96
CA ASP A 806 -32.23 2.25 -58.34
C ASP A 806 -33.32 1.55 -59.14
N GLY A 807 -33.88 2.27 -60.09
CA GLY A 807 -34.84 1.73 -61.05
C GLY A 807 -34.14 0.70 -61.95
N ILE A 808 -34.23 -0.58 -61.58
CA ILE A 808 -33.92 -1.69 -62.48
C ILE A 808 -35.24 -2.27 -62.97
N THR A 809 -35.69 -1.77 -64.11
CA THR A 809 -36.61 -2.46 -65.01
C THR A 809 -35.93 -3.68 -65.63
N ASN A 810 -36.52 -4.85 -65.43
CA ASN A 810 -36.52 -6.06 -66.28
C ASN A 810 -35.19 -6.57 -66.86
N SER A 811 -34.65 -7.66 -66.30
CA SER A 811 -34.51 -8.93 -67.04
C SER A 811 -34.09 -10.06 -66.09
N SER A 812 -34.66 -11.23 -66.36
CA SER A 812 -34.58 -12.49 -65.62
C SER A 812 -33.17 -13.06 -65.50
N ALA A 813 -32.63 -13.17 -64.27
CA ALA A 813 -31.96 -14.37 -63.74
C ALA A 813 -31.32 -14.12 -62.35
N SER A 814 -31.55 -15.08 -61.44
CA SER A 814 -31.06 -15.22 -60.06
C SER A 814 -31.77 -14.37 -58.99
N GLU A 815 -32.40 -15.07 -58.05
CA GLU A 815 -32.94 -14.54 -56.80
C GLU A 815 -31.80 -14.00 -55.93
N GLN A 816 -31.43 -12.74 -56.12
CA GLN A 816 -30.63 -12.01 -55.13
C GLN A 816 -31.58 -11.28 -54.15
N PRO A 817 -31.31 -11.31 -52.83
CA PRO A 817 -32.13 -10.61 -51.86
C PRO A 817 -32.16 -9.11 -52.17
N ASN A 818 -33.36 -8.52 -52.26
CA ASN A 818 -33.53 -7.07 -52.39
C ASN A 818 -33.03 -6.37 -51.10
N PHE A 819 -31.83 -5.79 -51.15
CA PHE A 819 -31.27 -4.99 -50.07
C PHE A 819 -31.69 -3.53 -50.22
N GLN A 820 -32.22 -2.92 -49.15
CA GLN A 820 -32.44 -1.47 -49.12
C GLN A 820 -31.13 -0.78 -48.75
N ILE A 821 -30.50 -0.11 -49.71
CA ILE A 821 -29.29 0.68 -49.49
C ILE A 821 -29.69 2.12 -49.20
N MET A 822 -29.33 2.61 -48.01
CA MET A 822 -29.54 3.99 -47.60
C MET A 822 -28.28 4.81 -47.79
N ARG A 823 -28.47 6.03 -48.29
CA ARG A 823 -27.42 7.01 -48.51
C ARG A 823 -27.64 8.23 -47.63
N LEU A 824 -26.56 8.68 -46.97
CA LEU A 824 -26.57 9.91 -46.18
C LEU A 824 -26.64 11.15 -47.08
N GLY A 825 -27.57 12.05 -46.77
CA GLY A 825 -27.75 13.35 -47.42
C GLY A 825 -26.59 14.30 -47.14
N GLU A 826 -26.09 14.33 -45.90
CA GLU A 826 -24.88 15.05 -45.48
C GLU A 826 -23.65 14.12 -45.51
N ARG A 827 -22.54 14.58 -46.11
CA ARG A 827 -21.32 13.76 -46.26
C ARG A 827 -20.36 14.01 -45.10
N TYR A 828 -20.37 13.16 -44.08
CA TYR A 828 -19.31 13.09 -43.06
C TYR A 828 -18.23 12.11 -43.49
N THR A 829 -17.00 12.31 -43.02
CA THR A 829 -15.94 11.30 -43.16
C THR A 829 -16.15 10.19 -42.14
N TRP A 830 -16.11 8.94 -42.59
CA TRP A 830 -16.25 7.75 -41.74
C TRP A 830 -14.91 7.05 -41.64
N HIS A 831 -14.49 6.68 -40.43
CA HIS A 831 -13.26 5.90 -40.23
C HIS A 831 -13.62 4.47 -39.90
N VAL A 832 -13.23 3.54 -40.78
CA VAL A 832 -13.27 2.11 -40.45
C VAL A 832 -11.88 1.69 -40.01
N VAL A 833 -11.79 1.29 -38.75
CA VAL A 833 -10.56 0.89 -38.07
C VAL A 833 -10.59 -0.61 -37.92
N GLU A 834 -9.66 -1.29 -38.57
CA GLU A 834 -9.46 -2.73 -38.41
C GLU A 834 -8.38 -2.95 -37.35
N VAL A 835 -8.74 -3.56 -36.25
CA VAL A 835 -7.82 -3.96 -35.18
C VAL A 835 -7.56 -5.45 -35.33
N ALA A 836 -6.34 -5.81 -35.75
CA ALA A 836 -5.89 -7.18 -35.81
C ALA A 836 -5.27 -7.57 -34.46
N VAL A 837 -6.07 -8.21 -33.61
CA VAL A 837 -5.63 -8.69 -32.29
C VAL A 837 -4.87 -10.00 -32.44
N GLU A 838 -3.64 -10.04 -31.93
CA GLU A 838 -2.78 -11.22 -31.98
C GLU A 838 -3.39 -12.40 -31.19
N THR A 839 -3.31 -13.60 -31.77
CA THR A 839 -3.72 -14.83 -31.09
C THR A 839 -2.51 -15.55 -30.49
N THR A 840 -2.68 -16.13 -29.32
CA THR A 840 -1.59 -16.76 -28.56
C THR A 840 -1.44 -18.25 -28.85
N ASP A 841 -2.53 -18.94 -29.16
CA ASP A 841 -2.57 -20.40 -29.28
C ASP A 841 -3.52 -20.86 -30.40
N PRO A 842 -3.33 -22.07 -30.95
CA PRO A 842 -4.17 -22.58 -32.03
C PRO A 842 -5.45 -23.27 -31.53
N TYR A 843 -6.55 -23.14 -32.28
CA TYR A 843 -7.82 -23.83 -31.98
C TYR A 843 -7.78 -25.30 -32.44
N VAL A 844 -7.55 -26.22 -31.50
CA VAL A 844 -7.37 -27.66 -31.77
C VAL A 844 -8.16 -28.54 -30.80
N GLN A 845 -8.21 -29.85 -31.06
CA GLN A 845 -8.76 -30.81 -30.08
C GLN A 845 -7.77 -30.96 -28.92
N GLY A 846 -8.28 -30.98 -27.70
CA GLY A 846 -7.43 -31.01 -26.52
C GLY A 846 -8.19 -30.86 -25.22
N CYS A 847 -7.46 -30.90 -24.12
CA CYS A 847 -7.99 -30.71 -22.78
C CYS A 847 -6.92 -30.16 -21.84
N GLY A 848 -7.30 -29.86 -20.61
CA GLY A 848 -6.39 -29.34 -19.61
C GLY A 848 -7.08 -29.06 -18.29
N VAL A 849 -6.47 -28.19 -17.51
CA VAL A 849 -7.09 -27.56 -16.34
C VAL A 849 -7.47 -26.14 -16.75
N THR A 850 -8.76 -25.81 -16.67
CA THR A 850 -9.30 -24.49 -17.03
C THR A 850 -10.41 -24.09 -16.06
N SER A 851 -10.85 -22.83 -16.14
CA SER A 851 -12.08 -22.41 -15.49
C SER A 851 -13.27 -23.10 -16.15
N SER A 852 -14.38 -23.25 -15.43
CA SER A 852 -15.59 -23.92 -15.96
C SER A 852 -16.20 -23.21 -17.18
N SER A 853 -15.90 -21.93 -17.37
CA SER A 853 -16.38 -21.06 -18.44
C SER A 853 -15.45 -20.98 -19.65
N ASP A 854 -14.21 -21.49 -19.56
CA ASP A 854 -13.22 -21.30 -20.62
C ASP A 854 -13.43 -22.30 -21.77
N GLU A 855 -13.69 -21.81 -22.99
CA GLU A 855 -13.91 -22.63 -24.20
C GLU A 855 -12.65 -22.75 -25.08
N LEU A 856 -11.50 -23.11 -24.51
CA LEU A 856 -10.20 -23.05 -25.22
C LEU A 856 -10.01 -24.13 -26.30
N PHE A 857 -10.72 -25.25 -26.21
CA PHE A 857 -10.58 -26.38 -27.10
C PHE A 857 -11.82 -26.62 -27.93
N LYS A 858 -11.66 -27.36 -29.04
CA LYS A 858 -12.77 -27.74 -29.90
C LYS A 858 -13.82 -28.56 -29.14
N PRO A 859 -15.13 -28.21 -29.22
CA PRO A 859 -16.19 -28.86 -28.45
C PRO A 859 -16.39 -30.33 -28.79
N GLU A 860 -16.00 -30.75 -30.01
CA GLU A 860 -16.02 -32.15 -30.44
C GLU A 860 -14.93 -33.04 -29.78
N THR A 861 -14.10 -32.49 -28.89
CA THR A 861 -13.03 -33.25 -28.22
C THR A 861 -13.62 -34.36 -27.31
N PRO A 862 -13.24 -35.64 -27.51
CA PRO A 862 -13.77 -36.73 -26.69
C PRO A 862 -13.27 -36.67 -25.24
N LYS A 863 -14.19 -36.83 -24.28
CA LYS A 863 -13.89 -36.86 -22.84
C LYS A 863 -13.38 -38.23 -22.41
N LEU A 864 -12.43 -38.26 -21.47
CA LEU A 864 -11.89 -39.49 -20.91
C LEU A 864 -12.86 -40.14 -19.91
N ASN A 865 -13.12 -41.43 -20.06
CA ASN A 865 -13.92 -42.22 -19.12
C ASN A 865 -13.06 -43.36 -18.54
N ASP A 866 -13.30 -43.74 -17.29
CA ASP A 866 -12.72 -44.93 -16.69
C ASP A 866 -13.34 -46.22 -17.24
N ALA A 867 -12.79 -47.37 -16.82
CA ALA A 867 -13.27 -48.69 -17.22
C ALA A 867 -14.73 -48.98 -16.81
N ASN A 868 -15.28 -48.21 -15.89
CA ASN A 868 -16.67 -48.30 -15.42
C ASN A 868 -17.58 -47.24 -16.09
N GLY A 869 -17.07 -46.49 -17.07
CA GLY A 869 -17.79 -45.42 -17.76
C GLY A 869 -17.96 -44.14 -16.95
N ARG A 870 -17.35 -44.01 -15.76
CA ARG A 870 -17.35 -42.76 -15.00
C ARG A 870 -16.33 -41.80 -15.61
N ARG A 871 -16.72 -40.53 -15.72
CA ARG A 871 -15.84 -39.49 -16.28
C ARG A 871 -14.58 -39.35 -15.43
N LYS A 872 -13.42 -39.47 -16.07
CA LYS A 872 -12.14 -38.98 -15.54
C LYS A 872 -11.89 -37.57 -16.06
N PHE A 873 -11.13 -36.78 -15.32
CA PHE A 873 -10.70 -35.47 -15.80
C PHE A 873 -9.64 -35.65 -16.88
N GLY A 874 -9.98 -35.29 -18.12
CA GLY A 874 -9.11 -35.52 -19.26
C GLY A 874 -9.83 -35.74 -20.59
N CYS A 875 -9.04 -36.02 -21.62
CA CYS A 875 -9.51 -36.29 -22.97
C CYS A 875 -8.76 -37.46 -23.61
N LYS A 876 -9.42 -38.06 -24.59
CA LYS A 876 -8.91 -39.17 -25.37
C LYS A 876 -8.95 -38.80 -26.84
N ILE A 877 -7.78 -38.69 -27.47
CA ILE A 877 -7.62 -38.10 -28.79
C ILE A 877 -7.20 -39.17 -29.78
N ASP A 878 -7.94 -39.26 -30.89
CA ASP A 878 -7.50 -39.96 -32.09
C ASP A 878 -6.61 -39.01 -32.90
N LEU A 879 -5.32 -39.30 -32.96
CA LEU A 879 -4.37 -38.40 -33.61
C LEU A 879 -4.49 -38.42 -35.14
N GLN A 880 -4.95 -39.50 -35.76
CA GLN A 880 -5.18 -39.54 -37.22
C GLN A 880 -6.29 -38.59 -37.62
N VAL A 881 -7.35 -38.50 -36.80
CA VAL A 881 -8.49 -37.61 -37.05
C VAL A 881 -8.16 -36.17 -36.67
N ALA A 882 -7.50 -35.98 -35.54
CA ALA A 882 -7.20 -34.63 -35.05
C ALA A 882 -6.09 -33.93 -35.85
N HIS A 883 -5.12 -34.69 -36.38
CA HIS A 883 -3.83 -34.26 -36.96
C HIS A 883 -2.91 -33.47 -36.00
N LYS A 884 -3.49 -32.67 -35.12
CA LYS A 884 -2.83 -31.83 -34.13
C LYS A 884 -3.69 -31.78 -32.87
N THR A 885 -3.06 -31.93 -31.71
CA THR A 885 -3.73 -31.83 -30.41
C THR A 885 -2.91 -31.01 -29.44
N ALA A 886 -3.57 -30.45 -28.43
CA ALA A 886 -2.95 -29.62 -27.41
C ALA A 886 -3.34 -30.07 -26.00
N PHE A 887 -2.42 -29.86 -25.06
CA PHE A 887 -2.63 -30.07 -23.65
C PHE A 887 -2.26 -28.82 -22.87
N TYR A 888 -3.13 -28.39 -21.96
CA TYR A 888 -2.94 -27.19 -21.14
C TYR A 888 -2.83 -27.53 -19.66
N CYS A 889 -1.72 -27.11 -19.04
CA CYS A 889 -1.48 -27.29 -17.62
C CYS A 889 -0.97 -25.95 -17.04
N PRO A 890 -1.86 -25.09 -16.51
CA PRO A 890 -1.49 -23.78 -15.99
C PRO A 890 -0.63 -23.90 -14.73
N ALA A 891 0.29 -22.96 -14.55
CA ALA A 891 0.95 -22.73 -13.28
C ALA A 891 -0.09 -22.52 -12.16
N PRO A 892 0.16 -22.96 -10.91
CA PRO A 892 1.41 -23.57 -10.41
C PRO A 892 1.57 -25.07 -10.74
N TYR A 893 0.66 -25.66 -11.51
CA TYR A 893 0.67 -27.09 -11.85
C TYR A 893 1.75 -27.43 -12.88
N ALA A 894 2.18 -28.69 -12.87
CA ALA A 894 3.27 -29.17 -13.70
C ALA A 894 2.81 -30.29 -14.64
N LEU A 895 3.44 -30.36 -15.80
CA LEU A 895 3.30 -31.50 -16.70
C LEU A 895 4.06 -32.70 -16.15
N ASP A 896 3.46 -33.88 -16.26
CA ASP A 896 4.07 -35.16 -15.92
C ASP A 896 3.91 -36.13 -17.11
N PRO A 897 5.01 -36.50 -17.80
CA PRO A 897 6.38 -36.10 -17.52
C PRO A 897 6.64 -34.60 -17.81
N PRO A 898 7.70 -33.98 -17.22
CA PRO A 898 7.98 -32.54 -17.33
C PRO A 898 8.09 -32.00 -18.75
N ASN A 899 8.50 -32.85 -19.69
CA ASN A 899 8.55 -32.54 -21.12
C ASN A 899 7.50 -33.32 -21.89
N CYS A 900 6.23 -33.27 -21.47
CA CYS A 900 5.12 -33.93 -22.17
C CYS A 900 5.23 -33.72 -23.70
N PHE A 901 4.98 -34.79 -24.46
CA PHE A 901 5.15 -34.91 -25.91
C PHE A 901 6.59 -34.87 -26.46
N ASP A 902 7.61 -34.53 -25.67
CA ASP A 902 8.97 -35.07 -25.89
C ASP A 902 9.11 -36.42 -25.18
N GLN A 903 8.49 -36.52 -24.02
CA GLN A 903 8.35 -37.71 -23.19
C GLN A 903 6.87 -37.98 -22.96
N VAL A 904 6.51 -39.26 -22.94
CA VAL A 904 5.15 -39.73 -22.71
C VAL A 904 5.21 -41.03 -21.91
N TYR A 905 4.17 -41.28 -21.14
CA TYR A 905 3.97 -42.60 -20.54
C TYR A 905 3.45 -43.57 -21.60
N VAL A 906 4.06 -44.76 -21.64
CA VAL A 906 3.65 -45.89 -22.47
C VAL A 906 3.65 -47.12 -21.56
N ASP A 907 2.47 -47.63 -21.23
CA ASP A 907 2.29 -48.67 -20.20
C ASP A 907 2.91 -48.30 -18.83
N GLY A 908 2.82 -47.03 -18.44
CA GLY A 908 3.36 -46.52 -17.18
C GLY A 908 4.88 -46.27 -17.18
N GLU A 909 5.59 -46.56 -18.28
CA GLU A 909 7.01 -46.21 -18.43
C GLU A 909 7.18 -44.92 -19.23
N VAL A 910 8.07 -44.03 -18.77
CA VAL A 910 8.43 -42.81 -19.50
C VAL A 910 9.28 -43.18 -20.72
N LYS A 911 8.80 -42.84 -21.92
CA LYS A 911 9.53 -43.03 -23.19
C LYS A 911 9.64 -41.72 -23.95
N ASN A 912 10.78 -41.51 -24.60
CA ASN A 912 10.94 -40.40 -25.54
C ASN A 912 10.06 -40.65 -26.77
N VAL A 913 9.31 -39.65 -27.22
CA VAL A 913 8.41 -39.74 -28.37
C VAL A 913 9.19 -40.11 -29.64
N SER A 914 10.41 -39.61 -29.81
CA SER A 914 11.29 -39.98 -30.94
C SER A 914 11.67 -41.46 -30.97
N ASN A 915 11.70 -42.13 -29.80
CA ASN A 915 11.91 -43.57 -29.71
C ASN A 915 10.64 -44.35 -30.04
N VAL A 916 9.46 -43.74 -29.82
CA VAL A 916 8.16 -44.32 -30.15
C VAL A 916 7.90 -44.18 -31.65
N SER A 917 8.04 -42.99 -32.23
CA SER A 917 7.76 -42.69 -33.64
C SER A 917 8.50 -41.45 -34.13
N ASN A 918 8.92 -41.50 -35.39
CA ASN A 918 9.45 -40.34 -36.12
C ASN A 918 8.34 -39.41 -36.64
N SER A 919 7.11 -39.92 -36.81
CA SER A 919 5.96 -39.15 -37.32
C SER A 919 5.30 -38.25 -36.27
N LEU A 920 5.71 -38.38 -35.01
CA LEU A 920 5.19 -37.62 -33.88
C LEU A 920 6.14 -36.49 -33.53
N VAL A 921 5.69 -35.26 -33.75
CA VAL A 921 6.52 -34.06 -33.55
C VAL A 921 5.90 -33.20 -32.46
N LYS A 922 6.66 -32.94 -31.39
CA LYS A 922 6.31 -31.93 -30.40
C LYS A 922 6.38 -30.55 -31.04
N ALA A 923 5.38 -29.74 -30.77
CA ALA A 923 5.40 -28.30 -30.93
C ALA A 923 5.02 -27.64 -29.61
N SER A 924 5.38 -26.38 -29.45
CA SER A 924 4.91 -25.53 -28.35
C SER A 924 4.23 -24.29 -28.91
N SER A 925 3.16 -23.85 -28.27
CA SER A 925 2.65 -22.49 -28.40
C SER A 925 2.95 -21.70 -27.12
N ASN A 926 2.30 -20.57 -26.90
CA ASN A 926 2.56 -19.73 -25.74
C ASN A 926 2.18 -20.47 -24.44
N HIS A 927 1.00 -21.10 -24.42
CA HIS A 927 0.46 -21.74 -23.22
C HIS A 927 0.32 -23.26 -23.34
N PHE A 928 0.19 -23.79 -24.57
CA PHE A 928 -0.07 -25.21 -24.80
C PHE A 928 1.17 -25.98 -25.22
N VAL A 929 1.22 -27.24 -24.76
CA VAL A 929 2.11 -28.23 -25.35
C VAL A 929 1.33 -29.01 -26.40
N ILE A 930 1.90 -29.16 -27.58
CA ILE A 930 1.21 -29.60 -28.78
C ILE A 930 1.89 -30.84 -29.35
N LEU A 931 1.08 -31.83 -29.72
CA LEU A 931 1.54 -32.96 -30.52
C LEU A 931 1.00 -32.84 -31.94
N ARG A 932 1.89 -32.92 -32.93
CA ARG A 932 1.55 -32.92 -34.35
C ARG A 932 1.88 -34.29 -34.97
N PHE A 933 0.96 -34.80 -35.78
CA PHE A 933 1.22 -35.93 -36.65
C PHE A 933 1.72 -35.43 -38.02
N ASP A 934 2.86 -35.97 -38.45
CA ASP A 934 3.48 -35.69 -39.73
C ASP A 934 3.60 -36.99 -40.55
N SER A 935 2.68 -37.18 -41.49
CA SER A 935 2.63 -38.39 -42.31
C SER A 935 3.85 -38.56 -43.22
N GLU A 936 4.58 -37.48 -43.51
CA GLU A 936 5.79 -37.54 -44.35
C GLU A 936 6.98 -38.14 -43.60
N LEU A 937 6.95 -38.14 -42.27
CA LEU A 937 8.02 -38.62 -41.40
C LEU A 937 7.79 -40.05 -40.89
N ILE A 938 6.79 -40.77 -41.42
CA ILE A 938 6.55 -42.17 -41.06
C ILE A 938 7.79 -42.99 -41.45
N GLY A 939 8.49 -43.49 -40.43
CA GLY A 939 9.71 -44.26 -40.61
C GLY A 939 9.46 -45.66 -41.18
N PRO A 940 10.44 -46.27 -41.87
CA PRO A 940 10.35 -47.66 -42.28
C PRO A 940 10.19 -48.57 -41.06
N GLY A 941 9.11 -49.38 -41.05
CA GLY A 941 8.79 -50.30 -39.96
C GLY A 941 7.86 -49.73 -38.89
N GLU A 942 7.44 -48.47 -38.99
CA GLU A 942 6.39 -47.93 -38.13
C GLU A 942 5.02 -48.46 -38.56
N THR A 943 4.21 -48.87 -37.58
CA THR A 943 2.84 -49.38 -37.79
C THR A 943 1.86 -48.64 -36.91
N LEU A 944 0.63 -48.46 -37.40
CA LEU A 944 -0.43 -47.81 -36.63
C LEU A 944 -0.75 -48.66 -35.40
N ARG A 945 -0.57 -48.08 -34.21
CA ARG A 945 -0.94 -48.67 -32.93
C ARG A 945 -2.13 -47.94 -32.32
N GLN A 946 -3.05 -48.72 -31.77
CA GLN A 946 -4.14 -48.21 -30.94
C GLN A 946 -3.81 -48.33 -29.45
N THR A 947 -3.04 -49.35 -29.08
CA THR A 947 -2.63 -49.63 -27.71
C THR A 947 -1.14 -49.99 -27.63
N PRO A 948 -0.48 -49.68 -26.49
CA PRO A 948 -0.97 -48.81 -25.42
C PRO A 948 -1.11 -47.33 -25.85
N PRO A 949 -1.98 -46.51 -25.25
CA PRO A 949 -2.04 -45.08 -25.56
C PRO A 949 -0.78 -44.35 -25.07
N LEU A 950 -0.46 -43.21 -25.69
CA LEU A 950 0.52 -42.27 -25.12
C LEU A 950 -0.18 -41.39 -24.10
N GLU A 951 0.38 -41.28 -22.90
CA GLU A 951 -0.23 -40.48 -21.83
C GLU A 951 0.68 -39.35 -21.36
N CYS A 952 0.04 -38.22 -21.06
CA CYS A 952 0.59 -37.18 -20.21
C CYS A 952 -0.44 -36.75 -19.17
N HIS A 953 0.06 -36.26 -18.05
CA HIS A 953 -0.73 -35.77 -16.94
C HIS A 953 -0.40 -34.30 -16.65
N CYS A 954 -1.39 -33.57 -16.14
CA CYS A 954 -1.20 -32.31 -15.43
C CYS A 954 -1.37 -32.62 -13.95
N VAL A 955 -0.35 -32.34 -13.15
CA VAL A 955 -0.30 -32.72 -11.73
C VAL A 955 -0.10 -31.51 -10.83
N THR A 956 -0.60 -31.61 -9.61
CA THR A 956 -0.27 -30.64 -8.55
C THR A 956 1.21 -30.68 -8.21
N THR A 957 1.69 -29.66 -7.50
CA THR A 957 3.06 -29.65 -6.95
C THR A 957 3.34 -30.80 -5.97
N LYS A 958 2.30 -31.50 -5.51
CA LYS A 958 2.39 -32.70 -4.66
C LYS A 958 2.05 -34.00 -5.40
N GLY A 959 1.95 -33.97 -6.73
CA GLY A 959 1.78 -35.16 -7.58
C GLY A 959 0.36 -35.65 -7.77
N VAL A 960 -0.67 -34.88 -7.39
CA VAL A 960 -2.06 -35.27 -7.61
C VAL A 960 -2.46 -34.99 -9.06
N VAL A 961 -2.98 -35.99 -9.78
CA VAL A 961 -3.39 -35.85 -11.19
C VAL A 961 -4.68 -35.04 -11.31
N LEU A 962 -4.61 -33.93 -12.03
CA LEU A 962 -5.72 -33.01 -12.31
C LEU A 962 -6.35 -33.25 -13.68
N SER A 963 -5.56 -33.65 -14.67
CA SER A 963 -6.05 -33.90 -16.03
C SER A 963 -5.12 -34.88 -16.73
N THR A 964 -5.69 -35.75 -17.58
CA THR A 964 -4.92 -36.69 -18.41
C THR A 964 -5.29 -36.52 -19.87
N ILE A 965 -4.28 -36.45 -20.74
CA ILE A 965 -4.47 -36.59 -22.18
C ILE A 965 -3.96 -37.96 -22.62
N GLN A 966 -4.82 -38.73 -23.30
CA GLN A 966 -4.47 -40.01 -23.91
C GLN A 966 -4.51 -39.89 -25.43
N ILE A 967 -3.44 -40.32 -26.10
CA ILE A 967 -3.33 -40.33 -27.56
C ILE A 967 -3.40 -41.76 -28.08
N GLU A 968 -4.33 -42.01 -28.99
CA GLU A 968 -4.49 -43.28 -29.70
C GLU A 968 -4.33 -43.10 -31.22
N ASN A 969 -4.27 -44.22 -31.93
CA ASN A 969 -4.13 -44.27 -33.38
C ASN A 969 -2.89 -43.49 -33.85
N TYR A 970 -1.74 -43.82 -33.29
CA TYR A 970 -0.45 -43.22 -33.67
C TYR A 970 0.47 -44.28 -34.28
N TYR A 971 1.34 -43.88 -35.22
CA TYR A 971 2.34 -44.78 -35.76
C TYR A 971 3.43 -45.02 -34.72
N ALA A 972 3.93 -46.25 -34.59
CA ALA A 972 5.00 -46.57 -33.68
C ALA A 972 5.96 -47.61 -34.26
N LYS A 973 7.24 -47.51 -33.89
CA LYS A 973 8.27 -48.51 -34.18
C LYS A 973 7.90 -49.83 -33.51
N LYS A 974 8.31 -50.96 -34.10
CA LYS A 974 8.06 -52.29 -33.53
C LYS A 974 8.75 -52.49 -32.19
#